data_AF-C3ZTW5-F1
#
_entry.id   AF-C3ZTW5-F1
#
_cell.length_a   1.000
_cell.length_b   1.000
_cell.length_c   1.000
_cell.angle_alpha   90.00
_cell.angle_beta   90.00
_cell.angle_gamma   90.00
#
_symmetry.space_group_name_H-M   'P 1'
#
loop_
_entity.id
_entity.type
_entity.pdbx_description
1 polymer ?
#
loop_
_entity_poly.entity_id
_entity_poly.type
_entity_poly.pdbx_seq_one_letter_code
_entity_poly.pdbx_strand_id
1 'polypeptide(L)'
;MTAYLTAVPLLCLLATARPQDIGKINLHKLHANMVPVAVVLYGFKNVHLSGVEFTQMGQQLVAGSYPVHFHLAGDVDEAGGYSRPTYVRDLSIHHCFSRCVTIHSTHGLLVQDTVGYDTLGHCFFLEDGNEQRNVLDHNLGLVTRPGTLLPSDRDVDMCRGLTGAVYGGYMPNPGKECRGVSTFWIAHPNNVLTNNAAAGSAEVGIWYIFHDEPTGLSAGSLPRKQAERTPLGRFYNNRVHSNAKRGFMIDDRVKTTPASARAPQEYLSLGQGQGYFPHQNADLQQPREPAMIEGLIAYKNLNGEWIRGGDIWHDRCAFVDNGVGLTMARVFPMRGLDYYDGPTLARSCTFKKYASAPEYRRYSSAIGWRLTNDWHMSPKNNATNLKFEDVQTRVFTTGENIPYMSNDRDGDKNQVFHDLDGSVTGYPDTYVVRQDNYMVKNPGCVDKPEWRASICSGELAQVLFVAKPALPRTMTIVRDEYPDQPMTMAGARELVTKFYQPEPIIFDAALRFLEVTVVSAGWEELQLGHSPYIEINGVRYDHRTRGYLVLGVDAVSGTITHQSTFNTHSSNTDIDLRMANFIRNDIPINSIVVVSVRDRSSRYAQECLVALKEIGAAEPVATDDKGNFAMVGFKGTVWPSWVQQVNLPSGQGPAQIYTKVPLMG
;
A
#
# COMPACT_ATOMS: atom_id res chain seq x y z
N MET A 1 25.27 -34.26 28.56
CA MET A 1 26.47 -34.73 27.84
C MET A 1 26.53 -34.01 26.51
N THR A 2 27.71 -33.62 26.05
CA THR A 2 27.91 -33.06 24.71
C THR A 2 28.57 -34.15 23.87
N ALA A 3 27.91 -34.63 22.83
CA ALA A 3 28.40 -35.71 21.99
C ALA A 3 28.93 -35.14 20.66
N TYR A 4 30.22 -35.35 20.40
CA TYR A 4 30.80 -35.22 19.06
C TYR A 4 30.86 -36.63 18.44
N LEU A 5 30.25 -36.81 17.27
CA LEU A 5 30.20 -38.09 16.56
C LEU A 5 30.43 -37.86 15.07
N THR A 6 31.42 -38.54 14.51
CA THR A 6 31.83 -38.41 13.11
C THR A 6 31.64 -39.71 12.35
N ALA A 7 30.65 -39.71 11.44
CA ALA A 7 30.38 -40.72 10.41
C ALA A 7 29.96 -42.14 10.85
N VAL A 8 29.36 -42.86 9.89
CA VAL A 8 28.80 -44.24 9.97
C VAL A 8 27.46 -44.29 10.76
N PRO A 9 26.42 -45.00 10.28
CA PRO A 9 25.08 -44.41 10.26
C PRO A 9 24.27 -44.62 11.55
N LEU A 10 24.02 -43.54 12.28
CA LEU A 10 23.06 -43.55 13.39
C LEU A 10 22.44 -42.17 13.64
N LEU A 11 21.23 -41.92 13.09
CA LEU A 11 20.06 -41.46 13.85
C LEU A 11 18.82 -41.38 12.95
N CYS A 12 18.01 -42.45 12.97
CA CYS A 12 16.57 -42.29 12.79
C CYS A 12 16.01 -42.05 14.19
N LEU A 13 15.45 -40.86 14.46
CA LEU A 13 14.86 -40.55 15.77
C LEU A 13 13.47 -41.20 15.93
N LEU A 14 13.53 -42.52 16.13
CA LEU A 14 12.51 -43.39 16.71
C LEU A 14 11.31 -43.76 15.82
N ALA A 15 11.51 -44.83 15.06
CA ALA A 15 10.61 -45.96 15.23
C ALA A 15 11.01 -46.79 16.48
N THR A 16 10.02 -47.33 17.20
CA THR A 16 10.09 -48.42 18.22
C THR A 16 10.58 -48.17 19.67
N ALA A 17 10.88 -46.97 20.14
CA ALA A 17 11.11 -46.74 21.59
C ALA A 17 9.82 -46.42 22.38
N ARG A 18 9.77 -46.82 23.66
CA ARG A 18 8.64 -46.56 24.58
C ARG A 18 8.73 -45.15 25.22
N PRO A 19 7.59 -44.48 25.50
CA PRO A 19 7.53 -43.02 25.67
C PRO A 19 7.90 -42.50 27.08
N GLN A 20 8.90 -43.08 27.76
CA GLN A 20 9.21 -42.70 29.16
C GLN A 20 10.64 -42.17 29.43
N ASP A 21 11.65 -42.50 28.60
CA ASP A 21 13.07 -42.27 28.93
C ASP A 21 13.85 -41.32 28.00
N ILE A 22 13.17 -40.55 27.13
CA ILE A 22 13.86 -39.67 26.16
C ILE A 22 14.30 -38.35 26.84
N GLY A 23 15.59 -38.28 27.20
CA GLY A 23 16.25 -37.07 27.72
C GLY A 23 16.56 -36.03 26.63
N LYS A 24 16.86 -34.80 27.07
CA LYS A 24 17.15 -33.61 26.22
C LYS A 24 18.20 -33.90 25.14
N ILE A 25 17.90 -33.51 23.91
CA ILE A 25 18.81 -33.65 22.75
C ILE A 25 19.38 -32.29 22.36
N ASN A 26 20.71 -32.18 22.38
CA ASN A 26 21.48 -31.06 21.84
C ASN A 26 22.40 -31.60 20.72
N LEU A 27 22.36 -31.00 19.53
CA LEU A 27 23.22 -31.36 18.40
C LEU A 27 24.01 -30.13 17.92
N HIS A 28 25.32 -30.31 17.70
CA HIS A 28 26.28 -29.21 17.41
C HIS A 28 27.16 -29.43 16.16
N LYS A 29 26.93 -30.52 15.40
CA LYS A 29 27.28 -30.69 13.98
C LYS A 29 26.84 -32.07 13.50
N LEU A 30 26.34 -32.12 12.26
CA LEU A 30 26.19 -33.34 11.47
C LEU A 30 26.90 -33.14 10.12
N HIS A 31 27.24 -34.25 9.48
CA HIS A 31 27.66 -34.38 8.09
C HIS A 31 27.13 -35.74 7.64
N ALA A 32 26.12 -35.75 6.78
CA ALA A 32 25.19 -36.87 6.68
C ALA A 32 24.88 -37.26 5.23
N ASN A 33 25.89 -37.79 4.54
CA ASN A 33 25.74 -38.26 3.16
C ASN A 33 24.85 -39.52 3.12
N MET A 34 23.71 -39.40 2.44
CA MET A 34 22.67 -40.42 2.19
C MET A 34 21.70 -40.78 3.34
N VAL A 35 20.41 -40.67 3.00
CA VAL A 35 19.21 -41.09 3.76
C VAL A 35 18.98 -40.56 5.21
N PRO A 36 19.30 -39.30 5.60
CA PRO A 36 18.98 -38.82 6.95
C PRO A 36 17.81 -37.80 6.95
N VAL A 37 17.04 -37.81 8.05
CA VAL A 37 15.84 -36.99 8.27
C VAL A 37 15.76 -36.65 9.76
N ALA A 38 15.83 -35.38 10.16
CA ALA A 38 15.69 -35.00 11.56
C ALA A 38 14.22 -34.76 11.91
N VAL A 39 13.48 -35.84 12.17
CA VAL A 39 12.09 -35.78 12.67
C VAL A 39 12.08 -35.57 14.18
N VAL A 40 11.26 -34.62 14.64
CA VAL A 40 10.85 -34.42 16.03
C VAL A 40 9.36 -34.70 16.12
N LEU A 41 8.97 -35.62 17.00
CA LEU A 41 7.58 -36.09 17.17
C LEU A 41 6.96 -35.52 18.46
N TYR A 42 5.67 -35.80 18.66
CA TYR A 42 5.00 -35.62 19.94
C TYR A 42 5.76 -36.31 21.11
N GLY A 43 5.73 -35.70 22.30
CA GLY A 43 6.23 -36.28 23.55
C GLY A 43 7.72 -36.03 23.87
N PHE A 44 8.48 -35.37 22.99
CA PHE A 44 9.83 -34.90 23.33
C PHE A 44 9.76 -33.69 24.28
N LYS A 45 10.38 -33.80 25.47
CA LYS A 45 10.33 -32.73 26.50
C LYS A 45 11.03 -31.42 26.12
N ASN A 46 11.94 -31.44 25.15
CA ASN A 46 12.59 -30.26 24.57
C ASN A 46 13.57 -30.69 23.47
N VAL A 47 13.72 -29.88 22.42
CA VAL A 47 14.73 -30.10 21.37
C VAL A 47 15.45 -28.78 21.04
N HIS A 48 16.79 -28.82 21.03
CA HIS A 48 17.64 -27.66 20.72
C HIS A 48 18.68 -28.04 19.65
N LEU A 49 18.46 -27.60 18.40
CA LEU A 49 19.46 -27.69 17.32
C LEU A 49 20.17 -26.35 17.19
N SER A 50 21.52 -26.35 17.22
CA SER A 50 22.31 -25.13 17.07
C SER A 50 23.69 -25.40 16.46
N GLY A 51 24.02 -24.72 15.36
CA GLY A 51 25.31 -24.81 14.67
C GLY A 51 25.45 -26.05 13.77
N VAL A 52 24.36 -26.53 13.16
CA VAL A 52 24.32 -27.78 12.40
C VAL A 52 24.16 -27.54 10.90
N GLU A 53 24.96 -28.26 10.12
CA GLU A 53 24.90 -28.30 8.66
C GLU A 53 24.10 -29.52 8.18
N PHE A 54 23.26 -29.33 7.17
CA PHE A 54 22.40 -30.33 6.56
C PHE A 54 22.55 -30.23 5.04
N THR A 55 23.04 -31.29 4.39
CA THR A 55 23.36 -31.28 2.95
C THR A 55 23.15 -32.64 2.31
N GLN A 56 22.60 -32.67 1.09
CA GLN A 56 22.20 -33.91 0.39
C GLN A 56 21.10 -34.72 1.12
N MET A 57 20.20 -34.03 1.84
CA MET A 57 19.19 -34.63 2.73
C MET A 57 17.75 -34.50 2.22
N GLY A 58 16.84 -35.31 2.76
CA GLY A 58 15.44 -35.41 2.35
C GLY A 58 15.20 -36.15 1.03
N GLN A 59 13.92 -36.41 0.70
CA GLN A 59 13.53 -37.14 -0.52
C GLN A 59 12.19 -36.62 -1.10
N GLN A 60 12.12 -36.49 -2.44
CA GLN A 60 10.93 -35.98 -3.16
C GLN A 60 9.75 -36.96 -3.27
N LEU A 61 9.97 -38.26 -3.09
CA LEU A 61 8.95 -39.31 -3.23
C LEU A 61 8.60 -40.01 -1.90
N VAL A 62 9.11 -39.50 -0.78
CA VAL A 62 8.84 -40.05 0.56
C VAL A 62 8.38 -38.91 1.47
N ALA A 63 7.07 -38.79 1.65
CA ALA A 63 6.47 -37.78 2.52
C ALA A 63 7.08 -37.83 3.94
N GLY A 64 7.22 -36.67 4.58
CA GLY A 64 7.90 -36.53 5.88
C GLY A 64 9.43 -36.61 5.84
N SER A 65 10.06 -36.95 4.71
CA SER A 65 11.53 -37.00 4.56
C SER A 65 12.11 -35.61 4.24
N TYR A 66 12.23 -34.78 5.27
CA TYR A 66 12.80 -33.43 5.22
C TYR A 66 14.08 -33.34 6.08
N PRO A 67 15.04 -32.44 5.79
CA PRO A 67 16.26 -32.28 6.58
C PRO A 67 15.96 -31.98 8.05
N VAL A 68 15.00 -31.08 8.32
CA VAL A 68 14.42 -30.80 9.64
C VAL A 68 12.89 -30.86 9.55
N HIS A 69 12.25 -31.61 10.44
CA HIS A 69 10.80 -31.83 10.44
C HIS A 69 10.25 -31.89 11.88
N PHE A 70 9.41 -30.93 12.27
CA PHE A 70 8.60 -31.03 13.49
C PHE A 70 7.21 -31.56 13.10
N HIS A 71 6.89 -32.77 13.54
CA HIS A 71 5.73 -33.53 13.09
C HIS A 71 4.80 -33.85 14.25
N LEU A 72 3.67 -33.14 14.31
CA LEU A 72 2.65 -33.24 15.35
C LEU A 72 3.21 -33.02 16.77
N ALA A 73 4.24 -32.18 16.94
CA ALA A 73 4.90 -32.00 18.23
C ALA A 73 4.03 -31.24 19.25
N GLY A 74 2.96 -30.56 18.79
CA GLY A 74 2.06 -29.77 19.64
C GLY A 74 2.66 -28.43 20.04
N ASP A 75 2.24 -27.90 21.19
CA ASP A 75 2.82 -26.69 21.77
C ASP A 75 4.23 -26.98 22.30
N VAL A 76 5.26 -26.31 21.78
CA VAL A 76 6.68 -26.51 22.15
C VAL A 76 7.34 -25.28 22.82
N ASP A 77 6.50 -24.32 23.22
CA ASP A 77 6.78 -23.09 23.96
C ASP A 77 6.32 -23.18 25.44
N GLU A 78 6.22 -22.03 26.12
CA GLU A 78 5.69 -21.93 27.48
C GLU A 78 4.24 -22.45 27.61
N ALA A 79 3.42 -22.43 26.54
CA ALA A 79 2.06 -22.98 26.58
C ALA A 79 2.07 -24.52 26.64
N GLY A 80 3.09 -25.16 26.06
CA GLY A 80 3.41 -26.57 26.28
C GLY A 80 4.01 -26.87 27.67
N GLY A 81 4.14 -25.86 28.54
CA GLY A 81 4.74 -25.97 29.87
C GLY A 81 6.28 -25.90 29.88
N TYR A 82 6.90 -25.51 28.76
CA TYR A 82 8.36 -25.55 28.63
C TYR A 82 9.03 -24.25 29.07
N SER A 83 9.63 -24.26 30.27
CA SER A 83 10.42 -23.14 30.82
C SER A 83 11.72 -22.79 30.06
N ARG A 84 11.97 -23.49 28.96
CA ARG A 84 12.93 -23.19 27.90
C ARG A 84 12.30 -23.68 26.58
N PRO A 85 11.72 -22.81 25.74
CA PRO A 85 11.12 -23.21 24.47
C PRO A 85 12.06 -24.00 23.55
N THR A 86 11.47 -24.84 22.71
CA THR A 86 12.16 -25.62 21.68
C THR A 86 12.61 -24.69 20.54
N TYR A 87 13.80 -24.93 19.99
CA TYR A 87 14.33 -24.12 18.90
C TYR A 87 15.19 -24.89 17.89
N VAL A 88 15.28 -24.34 16.69
CA VAL A 88 16.34 -24.59 15.72
C VAL A 88 16.97 -23.27 15.33
N ARG A 89 18.31 -23.16 15.42
CA ARG A 89 19.02 -21.92 15.10
C ARG A 89 20.46 -22.12 14.63
N ASP A 90 21.09 -21.08 14.08
CA ASP A 90 22.45 -21.13 13.51
C ASP A 90 22.63 -22.31 12.49
N LEU A 91 21.62 -22.56 11.64
CA LEU A 91 21.61 -23.74 10.76
C LEU A 91 21.99 -23.40 9.31
N SER A 92 22.66 -24.35 8.64
CA SER A 92 22.97 -24.29 7.20
C SER A 92 22.36 -25.49 6.49
N ILE A 93 21.30 -25.30 5.72
CA ILE A 93 20.55 -26.36 5.03
C ILE A 93 20.68 -26.14 3.52
N HIS A 94 21.48 -26.95 2.81
CA HIS A 94 21.75 -26.67 1.40
C HIS A 94 22.03 -27.86 0.50
N HIS A 95 21.72 -27.71 -0.79
CA HIS A 95 21.82 -28.78 -1.79
C HIS A 95 21.03 -30.03 -1.34
N CYS A 96 19.83 -29.81 -0.82
CA CYS A 96 18.96 -30.85 -0.27
C CYS A 96 17.86 -31.22 -1.25
N PHE A 97 17.55 -32.52 -1.33
CA PHE A 97 16.56 -33.07 -2.25
C PHE A 97 15.12 -32.94 -1.72
N SER A 98 14.89 -32.01 -0.79
CA SER A 98 13.59 -31.73 -0.18
C SER A 98 13.58 -30.33 0.48
N ARG A 99 12.52 -30.07 1.26
CA ARG A 99 12.27 -28.84 2.03
C ARG A 99 13.45 -28.44 2.94
N CYS A 100 13.40 -27.28 3.58
CA CYS A 100 14.40 -26.87 4.57
C CYS A 100 13.96 -27.27 5.99
N VAL A 101 12.94 -26.59 6.52
CA VAL A 101 12.36 -26.80 7.85
C VAL A 101 10.85 -26.94 7.68
N THR A 102 10.32 -28.13 7.98
CA THR A 102 8.88 -28.39 8.01
C THR A 102 8.36 -28.28 9.43
N ILE A 103 7.24 -27.57 9.59
CA ILE A 103 6.46 -27.43 10.82
C ILE A 103 5.06 -27.97 10.51
N HIS A 104 4.65 -29.04 11.20
CA HIS A 104 3.38 -29.73 10.97
C HIS A 104 2.68 -29.93 12.32
N SER A 105 1.48 -29.37 12.50
CA SER A 105 0.73 -29.31 13.76
C SER A 105 1.61 -29.10 14.99
N THR A 106 2.47 -28.09 14.88
CA THR A 106 3.45 -27.70 15.90
C THR A 106 3.33 -26.19 16.10
N HIS A 107 3.38 -25.76 17.37
CA HIS A 107 3.08 -24.40 17.78
C HIS A 107 4.17 -23.87 18.73
N GLY A 108 4.55 -22.60 18.57
CA GLY A 108 5.56 -21.96 19.44
C GLY A 108 7.02 -22.35 19.16
N LEU A 109 7.33 -22.97 18.01
CA LEU A 109 8.72 -23.26 17.62
C LEU A 109 9.46 -21.96 17.24
N LEU A 110 10.67 -21.78 17.78
CA LEU A 110 11.62 -20.78 17.29
C LEU A 110 12.50 -21.36 16.16
N VAL A 111 12.47 -20.72 15.00
CA VAL A 111 13.36 -20.94 13.85
C VAL A 111 14.14 -19.63 13.64
N GLN A 112 15.43 -19.63 13.97
CA GLN A 112 16.25 -18.41 13.95
C GLN A 112 17.55 -18.61 13.16
N ASP A 113 18.15 -17.55 12.62
CA ASP A 113 19.51 -17.56 12.03
C ASP A 113 19.78 -18.74 11.06
N THR A 114 18.75 -19.21 10.35
CA THR A 114 18.82 -20.43 9.53
C THR A 114 18.91 -20.08 8.05
N VAL A 115 19.91 -20.63 7.38
CA VAL A 115 20.11 -20.51 5.94
C VAL A 115 19.55 -21.74 5.22
N GLY A 116 18.70 -21.52 4.22
CA GLY A 116 18.28 -22.51 3.23
C GLY A 116 18.84 -22.15 1.85
N TYR A 117 19.55 -23.05 1.16
CA TYR A 117 20.11 -22.76 -0.18
C TYR A 117 20.06 -23.95 -1.15
N ASP A 118 19.51 -23.77 -2.34
CA ASP A 118 19.38 -24.82 -3.37
C ASP A 118 18.63 -26.06 -2.84
N THR A 119 17.31 -25.91 -2.65
CA THR A 119 16.43 -26.91 -2.02
C THR A 119 15.17 -27.17 -2.85
N LEU A 120 14.62 -28.39 -2.78
CA LEU A 120 13.50 -28.82 -3.63
C LEU A 120 12.15 -28.79 -2.89
N GLY A 121 11.20 -28.04 -3.46
CA GLY A 121 9.91 -27.74 -2.85
C GLY A 121 9.97 -26.58 -1.85
N HIS A 122 8.84 -26.25 -1.22
CA HIS A 122 8.75 -25.18 -0.22
C HIS A 122 9.83 -25.33 0.87
N CYS A 123 10.60 -24.27 1.15
CA CYS A 123 11.78 -24.35 2.02
C CYS A 123 11.40 -24.29 3.52
N PHE A 124 10.93 -23.16 4.02
CA PHE A 124 10.30 -23.04 5.34
C PHE A 124 8.79 -23.27 5.16
N PHE A 125 8.27 -24.38 5.67
CA PHE A 125 6.96 -24.90 5.28
C PHE A 125 6.09 -25.25 6.50
N LEU A 126 4.99 -24.53 6.68
CA LEU A 126 3.92 -24.88 7.62
C LEU A 126 2.90 -25.76 6.88
N GLU A 127 2.68 -26.99 7.34
CA GLU A 127 2.10 -28.04 6.49
C GLU A 127 0.57 -28.02 6.39
N ASP A 128 -0.16 -27.91 7.51
CA ASP A 128 -1.58 -28.26 7.54
C ASP A 128 -2.56 -27.10 7.77
N GLY A 129 -2.08 -25.91 8.16
CA GLY A 129 -2.90 -24.71 8.34
C GLY A 129 -3.44 -24.50 9.76
N ASN A 130 -2.86 -25.16 10.75
CA ASN A 130 -3.16 -24.93 12.18
C ASN A 130 -1.94 -24.47 13.00
N GLU A 131 -0.74 -24.49 12.40
CA GLU A 131 0.55 -24.18 13.02
C GLU A 131 0.58 -22.71 13.44
N GLN A 132 0.93 -22.43 14.71
CA GLN A 132 0.66 -21.15 15.34
C GLN A 132 1.73 -20.73 16.34
N ARG A 133 1.84 -19.43 16.62
CA ARG A 133 2.81 -18.82 17.55
C ARG A 133 4.28 -19.13 17.22
N ASN A 134 4.57 -19.79 16.10
CA ASN A 134 5.93 -20.08 15.69
C ASN A 134 6.62 -18.76 15.31
N VAL A 135 7.91 -18.67 15.62
CA VAL A 135 8.73 -17.47 15.39
C VAL A 135 9.78 -17.82 14.34
N LEU A 136 9.67 -17.23 13.16
CA LEU A 136 10.67 -17.31 12.10
C LEU A 136 11.40 -15.96 12.08
N ASP A 137 12.58 -15.90 12.70
CA ASP A 137 13.37 -14.67 12.81
C ASP A 137 14.74 -14.76 12.11
N HIS A 138 15.09 -13.74 11.33
CA HIS A 138 16.41 -13.58 10.72
C HIS A 138 16.89 -14.77 9.84
N ASN A 139 15.95 -15.53 9.25
CA ASN A 139 16.27 -16.65 8.37
C ASN A 139 16.50 -16.19 6.92
N LEU A 140 17.40 -16.86 6.20
CA LEU A 140 17.77 -16.55 4.82
C LEU A 140 17.50 -17.76 3.92
N GLY A 141 16.52 -17.65 3.02
CA GLY A 141 16.27 -18.69 2.01
C GLY A 141 16.64 -18.21 0.60
N LEU A 142 17.41 -19.05 -0.10
CA LEU A 142 18.01 -18.78 -1.40
C LEU A 142 17.75 -19.93 -2.38
N VAL A 143 17.37 -19.61 -3.63
CA VAL A 143 17.25 -20.59 -4.73
C VAL A 143 16.33 -21.77 -4.36
N THR A 144 15.11 -21.46 -3.95
CA THR A 144 14.07 -22.47 -3.70
C THR A 144 13.50 -22.96 -5.03
N ARG A 145 13.65 -24.26 -5.32
CA ARG A 145 13.38 -24.88 -6.64
C ARG A 145 12.13 -25.76 -6.60
N PRO A 146 11.48 -26.02 -7.75
CA PRO A 146 10.32 -26.91 -7.83
C PRO A 146 10.59 -28.33 -7.32
N GLY A 147 9.53 -29.00 -6.88
CA GLY A 147 9.53 -30.37 -6.38
C GLY A 147 8.26 -31.13 -6.77
N THR A 148 8.14 -32.40 -6.34
CA THR A 148 7.02 -33.28 -6.70
C THR A 148 6.02 -33.53 -5.56
N LEU A 149 6.46 -33.33 -4.31
CA LEU A 149 5.75 -33.72 -3.08
C LEU A 149 4.28 -33.28 -3.06
N LEU A 150 4.01 -31.99 -3.25
CA LEU A 150 2.66 -31.44 -3.41
C LEU A 150 2.48 -30.87 -4.82
N PRO A 151 1.24 -30.71 -5.33
CA PRO A 151 1.01 -30.02 -6.60
C PRO A 151 1.53 -28.57 -6.58
N SER A 152 1.49 -27.89 -5.43
CA SER A 152 2.07 -26.56 -5.23
C SER A 152 3.57 -26.52 -5.48
N ASP A 153 4.32 -27.57 -5.14
CA ASP A 153 5.76 -27.66 -5.39
C ASP A 153 6.10 -27.73 -6.91
N ARG A 154 5.16 -28.20 -7.75
CA ARG A 154 5.42 -28.60 -9.14
C ARG A 154 5.54 -27.43 -10.11
N ASP A 155 6.45 -27.56 -11.08
CA ASP A 155 6.55 -26.69 -12.25
C ASP A 155 5.52 -27.03 -13.35
N VAL A 156 5.67 -26.43 -14.54
CA VAL A 156 4.76 -26.63 -15.68
C VAL A 156 4.69 -28.08 -16.14
N ASP A 157 5.82 -28.80 -16.16
CA ASP A 157 5.92 -30.11 -16.78
C ASP A 157 5.67 -31.21 -15.75
N MET A 158 6.15 -31.05 -14.52
CA MET A 158 5.76 -31.90 -13.39
C MET A 158 4.24 -31.85 -13.14
N CYS A 159 3.61 -30.68 -13.23
CA CYS A 159 2.16 -30.52 -13.06
C CYS A 159 1.34 -31.22 -14.16
N ARG A 160 1.92 -31.45 -15.35
CA ARG A 160 1.27 -32.13 -16.49
C ARG A 160 1.60 -33.61 -16.59
N GLY A 161 2.79 -34.02 -16.11
CA GLY A 161 3.22 -35.42 -16.11
C GLY A 161 2.77 -36.21 -14.88
N LEU A 162 2.66 -35.56 -13.72
CA LEU A 162 2.27 -36.20 -12.45
C LEU A 162 0.76 -36.08 -12.21
N THR A 163 -0.02 -36.81 -13.00
CA THR A 163 -1.49 -36.81 -12.94
C THR A 163 -2.08 -37.98 -12.15
N GLY A 164 -1.26 -38.83 -11.52
CA GLY A 164 -1.72 -40.08 -10.87
C GLY A 164 -2.72 -39.95 -9.72
N ALA A 165 -2.97 -38.73 -9.21
CA ALA A 165 -3.93 -38.45 -8.14
C ALA A 165 -5.03 -37.43 -8.54
N VAL A 166 -5.22 -37.18 -9.84
CA VAL A 166 -6.38 -36.43 -10.37
C VAL A 166 -7.58 -37.36 -10.61
N TYR A 167 -8.77 -36.80 -10.84
CA TYR A 167 -9.93 -37.61 -11.19
C TYR A 167 -9.98 -37.92 -12.69
N GLY A 168 -9.80 -39.21 -13.03
CA GLY A 168 -9.90 -39.69 -14.40
C GLY A 168 -8.82 -39.09 -15.32
N GLY A 169 -9.16 -38.83 -16.58
CA GLY A 169 -8.24 -38.22 -17.56
C GLY A 169 -8.12 -36.70 -17.47
N TYR A 170 -8.20 -36.12 -16.27
CA TYR A 170 -8.10 -34.66 -16.09
C TYR A 170 -6.67 -34.16 -16.28
N MET A 171 -6.52 -33.01 -16.93
CA MET A 171 -5.23 -32.32 -17.10
C MET A 171 -5.20 -31.06 -16.25
N PRO A 172 -4.35 -30.99 -15.20
CA PRO A 172 -4.19 -29.81 -14.36
C PRO A 172 -3.77 -28.56 -15.15
N ASN A 173 -4.20 -27.39 -14.70
CA ASN A 173 -3.74 -26.10 -15.20
C ASN A 173 -2.57 -25.58 -14.35
N PRO A 174 -1.31 -25.59 -14.85
CA PRO A 174 -0.15 -25.20 -14.04
C PRO A 174 -0.13 -23.72 -13.62
N GLY A 175 -0.97 -22.87 -14.22
CA GLY A 175 -1.14 -21.47 -13.81
C GLY A 175 -2.15 -21.26 -12.66
N LYS A 176 -2.89 -22.30 -12.27
CA LYS A 176 -3.95 -22.24 -11.25
C LYS A 176 -3.80 -23.25 -10.11
N GLU A 177 -3.21 -24.41 -10.39
CA GLU A 177 -3.22 -25.59 -9.49
C GLU A 177 -1.82 -25.99 -8.98
N CYS A 178 -0.79 -25.55 -9.71
CA CYS A 178 0.63 -25.80 -9.42
C CYS A 178 1.40 -24.46 -9.49
N ARG A 179 2.74 -24.49 -9.59
CA ARG A 179 3.58 -23.28 -9.60
C ARG A 179 3.34 -22.42 -8.35
N GLY A 180 3.33 -23.10 -7.22
CA GLY A 180 3.16 -22.58 -5.87
C GLY A 180 4.46 -22.39 -5.09
N VAL A 181 5.56 -23.05 -5.51
CA VAL A 181 6.77 -23.22 -4.71
C VAL A 181 7.32 -21.91 -4.13
N SER A 182 7.62 -21.93 -2.82
CA SER A 182 7.97 -20.72 -2.10
C SER A 182 9.05 -20.93 -1.05
N THR A 183 9.86 -19.89 -0.82
CA THR A 183 10.91 -19.93 0.20
C THR A 183 10.29 -20.01 1.60
N PHE A 184 9.23 -19.25 1.86
CA PHE A 184 8.40 -19.38 3.04
C PHE A 184 6.95 -19.66 2.62
N TRP A 185 6.34 -20.69 3.20
CA TRP A 185 4.95 -21.09 3.01
C TRP A 185 4.26 -21.12 4.38
N ILE A 186 3.36 -20.17 4.61
CA ILE A 186 2.78 -19.87 5.91
C ILE A 186 1.27 -20.16 5.84
N ALA A 187 0.87 -21.34 6.30
CA ALA A 187 -0.50 -21.83 6.14
C ALA A 187 -1.54 -21.19 7.10
N HIS A 188 -1.07 -20.41 8.10
CA HIS A 188 -1.91 -19.76 9.11
C HIS A 188 -1.28 -18.43 9.58
N PRO A 189 -2.03 -17.31 9.76
CA PRO A 189 -1.44 -15.98 9.90
C PRO A 189 -0.87 -15.67 11.28
N ASN A 190 -1.32 -16.35 12.33
CA ASN A 190 -0.83 -16.20 13.71
C ASN A 190 0.55 -16.90 13.88
N ASN A 191 1.56 -16.39 13.19
CA ASN A 191 2.98 -16.76 13.32
C ASN A 191 3.82 -15.48 13.12
N VAL A 192 4.94 -15.37 13.83
CA VAL A 192 5.82 -14.18 13.78
C VAL A 192 6.87 -14.38 12.69
N LEU A 193 6.94 -13.46 11.73
CA LEU A 193 7.96 -13.44 10.67
C LEU A 193 8.74 -12.13 10.76
N THR A 194 9.97 -12.17 11.25
CA THR A 194 10.80 -10.97 11.43
C THR A 194 12.17 -11.09 10.79
N ASN A 195 12.70 -9.99 10.23
CA ASN A 195 14.06 -9.87 9.72
C ASN A 195 14.48 -10.87 8.61
N ASN A 196 13.57 -11.70 8.09
CA ASN A 196 13.90 -12.78 7.16
C ASN A 196 14.23 -12.25 5.76
N ALA A 197 14.94 -13.05 4.96
CA ALA A 197 15.22 -12.78 3.56
C ALA A 197 14.83 -13.99 2.68
N ALA A 198 14.05 -13.75 1.62
CA ALA A 198 13.64 -14.75 0.64
C ALA A 198 14.05 -14.34 -0.77
N ALA A 199 14.97 -15.07 -1.40
CA ALA A 199 15.42 -14.72 -2.74
C ALA A 199 15.70 -15.86 -3.71
N GLY A 200 15.46 -15.59 -5.00
CA GLY A 200 15.67 -16.55 -6.08
C GLY A 200 14.70 -17.74 -6.04
N SER A 201 13.56 -17.62 -5.36
CA SER A 201 12.50 -18.62 -5.44
C SER A 201 11.97 -18.75 -6.87
N ALA A 202 11.79 -20.00 -7.31
CA ALA A 202 11.26 -20.31 -8.64
C ALA A 202 9.82 -19.82 -8.87
N GLU A 203 9.08 -19.46 -7.82
CA GLU A 203 7.83 -18.70 -7.94
C GLU A 203 7.74 -17.58 -6.91
N VAL A 204 7.57 -17.88 -5.61
CA VAL A 204 7.23 -16.86 -4.59
C VAL A 204 8.24 -16.80 -3.44
N GLY A 205 8.61 -15.61 -2.96
CA GLY A 205 9.49 -15.47 -1.78
C GLY A 205 8.79 -15.92 -0.49
N ILE A 206 7.89 -15.09 0.02
CA ILE A 206 7.05 -15.39 1.20
C ILE A 206 5.59 -15.47 0.76
N TRP A 207 4.88 -16.55 1.09
CA TRP A 207 3.47 -16.75 0.76
C TRP A 207 2.68 -17.16 2.02
N TYR A 208 1.74 -16.31 2.44
CA TYR A 208 0.65 -16.68 3.34
C TYR A 208 -0.52 -17.21 2.51
N ILE A 209 -0.80 -18.50 2.63
CA ILE A 209 -1.83 -19.20 1.85
C ILE A 209 -2.69 -20.00 2.80
N PHE A 210 -3.94 -19.56 2.98
CA PHE A 210 -4.75 -20.12 4.05
C PHE A 210 -5.44 -21.41 3.59
N HIS A 211 -5.48 -22.39 4.47
CA HIS A 211 -6.27 -23.59 4.25
C HIS A 211 -7.73 -23.24 4.63
N ASP A 212 -8.70 -23.71 3.85
CA ASP A 212 -10.11 -23.35 4.09
C ASP A 212 -10.64 -23.99 5.39
N GLU A 213 -10.06 -25.13 5.77
CA GLU A 213 -9.99 -25.74 7.10
C GLU A 213 -8.63 -26.46 7.21
N PRO A 214 -8.11 -26.79 8.42
CA PRO A 214 -6.90 -27.59 8.54
C PRO A 214 -6.98 -28.91 7.77
N THR A 215 -5.88 -29.30 7.14
CA THR A 215 -5.81 -30.46 6.24
C THR A 215 -5.25 -31.70 6.95
N GLY A 216 -4.87 -32.73 6.18
CA GLY A 216 -3.94 -33.77 6.60
C GLY A 216 -4.31 -34.50 7.89
N LEU A 217 -3.35 -34.58 8.82
CA LEU A 217 -3.52 -35.20 10.14
C LEU A 217 -4.09 -34.20 11.17
N SER A 218 -4.12 -32.92 10.82
CA SER A 218 -4.65 -31.81 11.62
C SER A 218 -6.14 -31.56 11.41
N ALA A 219 -6.81 -32.35 10.56
CA ALA A 219 -8.15 -32.09 10.07
C ALA A 219 -9.17 -31.92 11.21
N GLY A 220 -9.88 -30.79 11.21
CA GLY A 220 -10.86 -30.45 12.25
C GLY A 220 -10.27 -29.85 13.54
N SER A 221 -8.95 -29.66 13.66
CA SER A 221 -8.32 -29.00 14.82
C SER A 221 -8.69 -27.52 15.00
N LEU A 222 -9.11 -26.85 13.92
CA LEU A 222 -9.66 -25.49 13.94
C LEU A 222 -10.96 -25.42 13.10
N PRO A 223 -11.96 -24.63 13.52
CA PRO A 223 -13.09 -24.22 12.69
C PRO A 223 -12.74 -23.81 11.26
N ARG A 224 -13.57 -24.25 10.31
CA ARG A 224 -13.50 -23.87 8.90
C ARG A 224 -13.53 -22.34 8.75
N LYS A 225 -12.59 -21.81 7.97
CA LYS A 225 -12.33 -20.39 7.69
C LYS A 225 -11.85 -19.57 8.90
N GLN A 226 -11.28 -20.20 9.92
CA GLN A 226 -10.59 -19.47 10.99
C GLN A 226 -9.31 -18.80 10.49
N ALA A 227 -8.47 -19.52 9.72
CA ALA A 227 -7.19 -19.00 9.22
C ALA A 227 -7.32 -17.66 8.44
N GLU A 228 -8.33 -17.52 7.57
CA GLU A 228 -8.57 -16.27 6.83
C GLU A 228 -9.10 -15.11 7.69
N ARG A 229 -9.36 -15.32 8.99
CA ARG A 229 -9.90 -14.34 9.94
C ARG A 229 -9.02 -14.08 11.16
N THR A 230 -8.10 -14.98 11.48
CA THR A 230 -7.19 -14.78 12.62
C THR A 230 -6.29 -13.57 12.36
N PRO A 231 -6.05 -12.69 13.36
CA PRO A 231 -5.10 -11.58 13.25
C PRO A 231 -3.69 -12.02 12.83
N LEU A 232 -2.94 -11.11 12.22
CA LEU A 232 -1.60 -11.39 11.70
C LEU A 232 -0.59 -11.36 12.84
N GLY A 233 0.22 -12.41 12.97
CA GLY A 233 1.41 -12.38 13.83
C GLY A 233 2.42 -11.35 13.31
N ARG A 234 3.29 -10.83 14.18
CA ARG A 234 4.19 -9.72 13.84
C ARG A 234 4.99 -9.99 12.54
N PHE A 235 4.75 -9.17 11.52
CA PHE A 235 5.48 -9.16 10.26
C PHE A 235 6.35 -7.89 10.16
N TYR A 236 7.67 -8.01 10.31
CA TYR A 236 8.56 -6.84 10.41
C TYR A 236 9.93 -7.03 9.73
N ASN A 237 10.36 -6.06 8.91
CA ASN A 237 11.72 -5.97 8.33
C ASN A 237 12.11 -7.19 7.44
N ASN A 238 11.12 -7.86 6.85
CA ASN A 238 11.36 -8.96 5.91
C ASN A 238 11.79 -8.41 4.53
N ARG A 239 12.62 -9.16 3.81
CA ARG A 239 13.16 -8.79 2.49
C ARG A 239 12.84 -9.87 1.46
N VAL A 240 12.35 -9.47 0.30
CA VAL A 240 11.93 -10.41 -0.74
C VAL A 240 12.47 -9.97 -2.10
N HIS A 241 13.36 -10.76 -2.72
CA HIS A 241 13.96 -10.33 -3.98
C HIS A 241 14.32 -11.40 -5.01
N SER A 242 14.40 -11.01 -6.28
CA SER A 242 14.77 -11.91 -7.38
C SER A 242 13.86 -13.15 -7.52
N ASN A 243 12.64 -13.13 -6.97
CA ASN A 243 11.68 -14.24 -7.04
C ASN A 243 10.86 -14.15 -8.33
N ALA A 244 10.68 -15.26 -9.03
CA ALA A 244 10.25 -15.25 -10.43
C ALA A 244 8.82 -14.74 -10.66
N LYS A 245 7.92 -14.86 -9.67
CA LYS A 245 6.50 -14.51 -9.75
C LYS A 245 6.12 -13.38 -8.79
N ARG A 246 6.39 -13.55 -7.48
CA ARG A 246 5.99 -12.61 -6.41
C ARG A 246 7.04 -12.57 -5.30
N GLY A 247 7.34 -11.41 -4.74
CA GLY A 247 8.20 -11.31 -3.56
C GLY A 247 7.47 -11.77 -2.31
N PHE A 248 6.43 -11.02 -1.92
CA PHE A 248 5.51 -11.36 -0.83
C PHE A 248 4.10 -11.62 -1.38
N MET A 249 3.32 -12.47 -0.70
CA MET A 249 1.95 -12.79 -1.09
C MET A 249 1.04 -13.12 0.10
N ILE A 250 -0.17 -12.55 0.12
CA ILE A 250 -1.30 -13.01 0.95
C ILE A 250 -2.53 -13.16 0.04
N ASP A 251 -2.71 -14.33 -0.57
CA ASP A 251 -3.84 -14.67 -1.44
C ASP A 251 -3.82 -16.18 -1.79
N ASP A 252 -4.87 -16.64 -2.46
CA ASP A 252 -5.11 -18.01 -2.93
C ASP A 252 -5.24 -19.02 -1.78
N ARG A 253 -5.55 -20.27 -2.11
CA ARG A 253 -5.94 -21.34 -1.16
C ARG A 253 -5.41 -22.69 -1.63
N VAL A 254 -5.48 -23.72 -0.78
CA VAL A 254 -5.33 -25.13 -1.21
C VAL A 254 -6.69 -25.84 -1.32
N LYS A 255 -6.74 -26.91 -2.10
CA LYS A 255 -7.90 -27.79 -2.21
C LYS A 255 -7.95 -28.80 -1.05
N THR A 256 -8.83 -28.55 -0.08
CA THR A 256 -9.03 -29.38 1.14
C THR A 256 -9.82 -30.68 0.91
N THR A 257 -10.17 -31.03 -0.34
CA THR A 257 -11.03 -32.19 -0.69
C THR A 257 -10.33 -33.16 -1.65
N PRO A 258 -10.63 -34.47 -1.61
CA PRO A 258 -10.13 -35.45 -2.58
C PRO A 258 -10.53 -35.13 -4.04
N ALA A 259 -9.85 -35.73 -5.02
CA ALA A 259 -10.20 -35.60 -6.43
C ALA A 259 -11.56 -36.27 -6.72
N SER A 260 -12.44 -35.61 -7.48
CA SER A 260 -13.78 -36.13 -7.82
C SER A 260 -14.29 -35.61 -9.16
N ALA A 261 -15.34 -36.22 -9.71
CA ALA A 261 -15.97 -35.78 -10.97
C ALA A 261 -16.44 -34.31 -10.97
N ARG A 262 -16.65 -33.70 -9.78
CA ARG A 262 -17.05 -32.28 -9.63
C ARG A 262 -15.88 -31.34 -9.34
N ALA A 263 -14.76 -31.87 -8.83
CA ALA A 263 -13.56 -31.14 -8.48
C ALA A 263 -12.34 -32.05 -8.79
N PRO A 264 -11.95 -32.18 -10.06
CA PRO A 264 -11.07 -33.25 -10.54
C PRO A 264 -9.59 -33.01 -10.23
N GLN A 265 -9.23 -31.84 -9.72
CA GLN A 265 -7.88 -31.49 -9.29
C GLN A 265 -7.40 -32.39 -8.16
N GLU A 266 -6.08 -32.54 -8.03
CA GLU A 266 -5.44 -33.29 -6.94
C GLU A 266 -5.75 -32.68 -5.55
N TYR A 267 -5.57 -33.45 -4.49
CA TYR A 267 -5.59 -32.92 -3.12
C TYR A 267 -4.42 -31.95 -2.91
N LEU A 268 -4.63 -30.89 -2.12
CA LEU A 268 -3.65 -29.80 -1.93
C LEU A 268 -3.18 -29.10 -3.24
N SER A 269 -3.91 -29.24 -4.34
CA SER A 269 -3.75 -28.35 -5.49
C SER A 269 -4.04 -26.91 -5.09
N LEU A 270 -3.35 -25.95 -5.70
CA LEU A 270 -3.73 -24.55 -5.54
C LEU A 270 -5.17 -24.33 -6.04
N GLY A 271 -5.86 -23.42 -5.35
CA GLY A 271 -7.14 -22.85 -5.73
C GLY A 271 -7.07 -21.34 -5.65
N GLN A 272 -7.90 -20.66 -6.42
CA GLN A 272 -7.90 -19.20 -6.52
C GLN A 272 -8.93 -18.58 -5.56
N GLY A 273 -8.76 -17.30 -5.20
CA GLY A 273 -9.84 -16.49 -4.62
C GLY A 273 -10.00 -16.60 -3.10
N GLN A 274 -8.93 -16.38 -2.33
CA GLN A 274 -9.05 -16.19 -0.88
C GLN A 274 -8.60 -14.79 -0.48
N GLY A 275 -9.55 -13.97 -0.04
CA GLY A 275 -9.23 -12.72 0.64
C GLY A 275 -8.87 -12.98 2.10
N TYR A 276 -7.84 -12.31 2.59
CA TYR A 276 -7.51 -12.24 4.01
C TYR A 276 -8.34 -11.16 4.70
N PHE A 277 -8.99 -11.53 5.79
CA PHE A 277 -10.05 -10.73 6.39
C PHE A 277 -9.98 -10.84 7.93
N PRO A 278 -8.92 -10.32 8.57
CA PRO A 278 -8.74 -10.38 10.01
C PRO A 278 -9.88 -9.72 10.81
N HIS A 279 -10.20 -10.30 11.96
CA HIS A 279 -11.10 -9.79 12.99
C HIS A 279 -10.56 -10.19 14.37
N GLN A 280 -10.90 -9.43 15.41
CA GLN A 280 -10.52 -9.76 16.78
C GLN A 280 -11.01 -11.17 17.15
N ASN A 281 -10.13 -11.99 17.72
CA ASN A 281 -10.40 -13.40 18.06
C ASN A 281 -10.87 -14.29 16.88
N ALA A 282 -10.65 -13.87 15.62
CA ALA A 282 -11.14 -14.51 14.40
C ALA A 282 -12.69 -14.58 14.25
N ASP A 283 -13.44 -13.85 15.08
CA ASP A 283 -14.91 -13.84 15.08
C ASP A 283 -15.46 -12.72 14.20
N LEU A 284 -16.36 -13.08 13.26
CA LEU A 284 -17.02 -12.18 12.32
C LEU A 284 -17.99 -11.18 12.99
N GLN A 285 -18.32 -11.37 14.27
CA GLN A 285 -19.15 -10.43 15.04
C GLN A 285 -18.32 -9.34 15.74
N GLN A 286 -17.00 -9.49 15.80
CA GLN A 286 -16.09 -8.50 16.42
C GLN A 286 -15.59 -7.48 15.37
N PRO A 287 -14.96 -6.38 15.80
CA PRO A 287 -14.31 -5.45 14.89
C PRO A 287 -13.19 -6.09 14.06
N ARG A 288 -12.92 -5.45 12.92
CA ARG A 288 -11.70 -5.65 12.13
C ARG A 288 -10.45 -5.38 12.96
N GLU A 289 -9.40 -6.16 12.71
CA GLU A 289 -8.09 -5.98 13.34
C GLU A 289 -7.03 -5.81 12.24
N PRO A 290 -6.37 -4.64 12.12
CA PRO A 290 -5.45 -4.39 11.01
C PRO A 290 -4.26 -5.35 10.94
N ALA A 291 -4.06 -5.95 9.77
CA ALA A 291 -2.88 -6.75 9.48
C ALA A 291 -1.69 -5.84 9.11
N MET A 292 -0.79 -5.62 10.06
CA MET A 292 0.37 -4.75 9.90
C MET A 292 1.49 -5.43 9.10
N ILE A 293 1.79 -4.89 7.92
CA ILE A 293 2.94 -5.24 7.08
C ILE A 293 4.00 -4.16 7.29
N GLU A 294 4.95 -4.40 8.20
CA GLU A 294 5.94 -3.40 8.59
C GLU A 294 7.30 -3.61 7.92
N GLY A 295 7.87 -2.55 7.33
CA GLY A 295 9.27 -2.53 6.88
C GLY A 295 9.60 -3.56 5.80
N LEU A 296 8.63 -4.01 5.00
CA LEU A 296 8.86 -4.92 3.88
C LEU A 296 9.76 -4.25 2.83
N ILE A 297 10.85 -4.90 2.45
CA ILE A 297 11.74 -4.44 1.37
C ILE A 297 11.64 -5.44 0.21
N ALA A 298 10.90 -5.08 -0.84
CA ALA A 298 10.67 -5.93 -2.00
C ALA A 298 11.39 -5.37 -3.24
N TYR A 299 12.25 -6.17 -3.90
CA TYR A 299 12.95 -5.74 -5.12
C TYR A 299 13.26 -6.83 -6.14
N LYS A 300 13.39 -6.51 -7.43
CA LYS A 300 13.74 -7.47 -8.50
C LYS A 300 12.81 -8.68 -8.64
N ASN A 301 11.58 -8.59 -8.14
CA ASN A 301 10.54 -9.60 -8.34
C ASN A 301 9.65 -9.19 -9.52
N LEU A 302 8.96 -10.14 -10.16
CA LEU A 302 7.94 -9.80 -11.18
C LEU A 302 6.78 -8.99 -10.60
N ASN A 303 6.40 -9.25 -9.34
CA ASN A 303 5.57 -8.40 -8.49
C ASN A 303 6.28 -8.34 -7.13
N GLY A 304 6.53 -7.16 -6.54
CA GLY A 304 7.15 -7.06 -5.22
C GLY A 304 6.26 -7.68 -4.14
N GLU A 305 4.97 -7.37 -4.20
CA GLU A 305 3.94 -7.89 -3.30
C GLU A 305 2.62 -8.16 -4.05
N TRP A 306 1.85 -9.13 -3.57
CA TRP A 306 0.50 -9.44 -4.07
C TRP A 306 -0.46 -9.75 -2.91
N ILE A 307 -1.50 -8.97 -2.70
CA ILE A 307 -2.48 -9.21 -1.63
C ILE A 307 -3.91 -9.22 -2.17
N ARG A 308 -4.74 -10.10 -1.59
CA ARG A 308 -6.20 -10.06 -1.66
C ARG A 308 -6.71 -10.05 -0.22
N GLY A 309 -7.46 -9.02 0.17
CA GLY A 309 -7.94 -8.88 1.55
C GLY A 309 -8.46 -7.48 1.86
N GLY A 310 -8.82 -7.26 3.12
CA GLY A 310 -9.22 -5.97 3.67
C GLY A 310 -8.53 -5.70 5.00
N ASP A 311 -8.41 -4.43 5.38
CA ASP A 311 -7.75 -3.98 6.61
C ASP A 311 -6.26 -4.42 6.71
N ILE A 312 -5.56 -4.40 5.56
CA ILE A 312 -4.11 -4.66 5.48
C ILE A 312 -3.37 -3.32 5.38
N TRP A 313 -2.42 -3.08 6.29
CA TRP A 313 -1.79 -1.77 6.48
C TRP A 313 -0.27 -1.84 6.25
N HIS A 314 0.25 -1.04 5.33
CA HIS A 314 1.68 -0.97 5.01
C HIS A 314 2.34 0.25 5.67
N ASP A 315 3.40 0.01 6.46
CA ASP A 315 4.13 1.05 7.17
C ASP A 315 5.65 0.85 7.05
N ARG A 316 6.39 1.92 6.69
CA ARG A 316 7.86 1.91 6.43
C ARG A 316 8.31 0.97 5.29
N CYS A 317 7.41 0.54 4.40
CA CYS A 317 7.74 -0.38 3.31
C CYS A 317 8.43 0.29 2.12
N ALA A 318 9.20 -0.49 1.35
CA ALA A 318 9.96 -0.05 0.19
C ALA A 318 9.83 -1.04 -1.00
N PHE A 319 9.33 -0.54 -2.13
CA PHE A 319 9.11 -1.30 -3.36
C PHE A 319 9.97 -0.73 -4.49
N VAL A 320 11.05 -1.43 -4.84
CA VAL A 320 12.11 -0.91 -5.72
C VAL A 320 12.42 -1.90 -6.83
N ASP A 321 12.53 -1.47 -8.09
CA ASP A 321 13.05 -2.33 -9.18
C ASP A 321 12.26 -3.65 -9.36
N ASN A 322 10.93 -3.64 -9.15
CA ASN A 322 10.03 -4.78 -9.41
C ASN A 322 9.22 -4.56 -10.70
N GLY A 323 8.71 -5.63 -11.32
CA GLY A 323 7.83 -5.52 -12.49
C GLY A 323 6.47 -4.84 -12.22
N VAL A 324 5.99 -4.96 -10.97
CA VAL A 324 4.94 -4.18 -10.29
C VAL A 324 5.36 -4.07 -8.82
N GLY A 325 5.11 -2.94 -8.15
CA GLY A 325 5.49 -2.74 -6.74
C GLY A 325 4.68 -3.59 -5.77
N LEU A 326 3.57 -3.04 -5.28
CA LEU A 326 2.53 -3.67 -4.47
C LEU A 326 1.25 -3.81 -5.32
N THR A 327 0.79 -5.05 -5.49
CA THR A 327 -0.36 -5.39 -6.34
C THR A 327 -1.54 -5.85 -5.48
N MET A 328 -2.68 -5.16 -5.56
CA MET A 328 -3.98 -5.70 -5.11
C MET A 328 -4.85 -6.07 -6.32
N ALA A 329 -4.35 -7.04 -7.10
CA ALA A 329 -4.85 -7.45 -8.42
C ALA A 329 -4.80 -6.37 -9.55
N ARG A 330 -4.95 -6.83 -10.79
CA ARG A 330 -4.01 -6.62 -11.92
C ARG A 330 -4.49 -5.54 -12.94
N VAL A 331 -3.78 -5.06 -13.97
CA VAL A 331 -2.53 -5.43 -14.69
C VAL A 331 -1.77 -4.14 -15.13
N PHE A 332 -0.56 -4.28 -15.69
CA PHE A 332 0.20 -3.35 -16.57
C PHE A 332 -0.59 -2.08 -17.01
N PRO A 333 -0.09 -0.82 -16.86
CA PRO A 333 1.29 -0.31 -16.71
C PRO A 333 2.07 -0.62 -15.42
N MET A 334 3.31 -0.10 -15.34
CA MET A 334 4.13 -0.15 -14.12
C MET A 334 3.52 0.76 -13.05
N ARG A 335 3.15 0.18 -11.91
CA ARG A 335 2.57 0.93 -10.79
C ARG A 335 3.18 0.47 -9.46
N GLY A 336 3.32 1.40 -8.52
CA GLY A 336 3.94 1.15 -7.21
C GLY A 336 2.95 0.66 -6.16
N LEU A 337 1.74 1.23 -6.16
CA LEU A 337 0.57 0.86 -5.36
C LEU A 337 -0.66 0.84 -6.26
N ASP A 338 -1.35 -0.29 -6.30
CA ASP A 338 -2.67 -0.42 -6.93
C ASP A 338 -3.76 -0.46 -5.86
N TYR A 339 -4.59 0.58 -5.79
CA TYR A 339 -5.82 0.55 -5.01
C TYR A 339 -6.86 -0.38 -5.67
N TYR A 340 -7.51 -1.22 -4.85
CA TYR A 340 -8.57 -2.12 -5.27
C TYR A 340 -9.50 -2.50 -4.11
N ASP A 341 -10.82 -2.54 -4.35
CA ASP A 341 -11.92 -2.70 -3.38
C ASP A 341 -11.84 -1.70 -2.21
N GLY A 342 -10.91 -1.90 -1.28
CA GLY A 342 -10.64 -1.02 -0.15
C GLY A 342 -11.49 -1.33 1.10
N PRO A 343 -11.15 -0.73 2.25
CA PRO A 343 -10.09 0.25 2.45
C PRO A 343 -8.66 -0.33 2.43
N THR A 344 -7.76 0.38 1.74
CA THR A 344 -6.32 0.16 1.69
C THR A 344 -5.61 1.44 2.10
N LEU A 345 -4.60 1.34 2.98
CA LEU A 345 -3.90 2.50 3.55
C LEU A 345 -2.40 2.41 3.29
N ALA A 346 -1.80 3.48 2.79
CA ALA A 346 -0.36 3.59 2.55
C ALA A 346 0.25 4.72 3.39
N ARG A 347 1.07 4.37 4.38
CA ARG A 347 1.65 5.32 5.34
C ARG A 347 3.18 5.24 5.38
N SER A 348 3.85 6.39 5.26
CA SER A 348 5.32 6.49 5.34
C SER A 348 6.09 5.64 4.32
N CYS A 349 5.43 5.23 3.22
CA CYS A 349 6.02 4.38 2.18
C CYS A 349 6.84 5.20 1.19
N THR A 350 7.93 4.62 0.69
CA THR A 350 8.77 5.25 -0.35
C THR A 350 8.63 4.53 -1.68
N PHE A 351 8.14 5.24 -2.70
CA PHE A 351 8.06 4.80 -4.09
C PHE A 351 9.28 5.30 -4.85
N LYS A 352 10.09 4.38 -5.38
CA LYS A 352 11.37 4.70 -6.02
C LYS A 352 11.56 4.02 -7.38
N LYS A 353 12.07 4.78 -8.36
CA LYS A 353 12.32 4.33 -9.76
C LYS A 353 11.08 3.93 -10.56
N TYR A 354 9.97 4.65 -10.37
CA TYR A 354 8.80 4.55 -11.26
C TYR A 354 8.95 5.55 -12.42
N ALA A 355 10.02 5.38 -13.20
CA ALA A 355 10.45 6.28 -14.25
C ALA A 355 9.87 5.88 -15.63
N SER A 356 9.86 6.82 -16.57
CA SER A 356 9.44 6.56 -17.95
C SER A 356 10.34 5.53 -18.62
N ALA A 357 9.74 4.62 -19.40
CA ALA A 357 10.49 3.70 -20.25
C ALA A 357 10.04 3.86 -21.72
N PRO A 358 10.50 4.92 -22.42
CA PRO A 358 9.95 5.32 -23.72
C PRO A 358 10.15 4.26 -24.82
N GLU A 359 11.29 3.56 -24.82
CA GLU A 359 11.59 2.49 -25.76
C GLU A 359 10.61 1.31 -25.69
N TYR A 360 9.90 1.16 -24.56
CA TYR A 360 8.88 0.13 -24.35
C TYR A 360 7.44 0.66 -24.43
N ARG A 361 7.23 1.94 -24.80
CA ARG A 361 5.91 2.62 -24.82
C ARG A 361 5.10 2.44 -23.52
N ARG A 362 5.80 2.43 -22.37
CA ARG A 362 5.24 1.99 -21.09
C ARG A 362 4.92 3.18 -20.20
N TYR A 363 3.63 3.40 -19.92
CA TYR A 363 3.21 4.31 -18.86
C TYR A 363 3.74 3.82 -17.50
N SER A 364 4.01 4.75 -16.60
CA SER A 364 4.44 4.46 -15.23
C SER A 364 3.81 5.43 -14.23
N SER A 365 3.53 4.96 -13.02
CA SER A 365 3.20 5.82 -11.88
C SER A 365 3.61 5.18 -10.55
N ALA A 366 3.67 5.98 -9.49
CA ALA A 366 3.80 5.43 -8.14
C ALA A 366 2.46 4.89 -7.61
N ILE A 367 1.34 5.55 -7.90
CA ILE A 367 -0.02 5.17 -7.47
C ILE A 367 -0.91 4.97 -8.69
N GLY A 368 -1.79 3.98 -8.64
CA GLY A 368 -2.95 3.84 -9.51
C GLY A 368 -3.97 2.86 -8.95
N TRP A 369 -4.67 2.15 -9.83
CA TRP A 369 -5.80 1.28 -9.50
C TRP A 369 -5.74 -0.03 -10.28
N ARG A 370 -6.44 -1.06 -9.77
CA ARG A 370 -6.76 -2.26 -10.55
C ARG A 370 -7.47 -1.87 -11.86
N LEU A 371 -7.07 -2.51 -12.95
CA LEU A 371 -7.70 -2.34 -14.26
C LEU A 371 -8.85 -3.32 -14.46
N THR A 372 -9.78 -2.96 -15.35
CA THR A 372 -10.94 -3.80 -15.68
C THR A 372 -11.73 -4.17 -14.43
N ASN A 373 -11.95 -3.19 -13.55
CA ASN A 373 -12.53 -3.42 -12.24
C ASN A 373 -14.07 -3.37 -12.28
N ASP A 374 -14.73 -4.52 -12.07
CA ASP A 374 -16.20 -4.61 -11.91
C ASP A 374 -16.69 -4.23 -10.50
N TRP A 375 -15.78 -4.00 -9.54
CA TRP A 375 -16.06 -3.80 -8.12
C TRP A 375 -15.71 -2.38 -7.67
N HIS A 376 -16.41 -1.86 -6.67
CA HIS A 376 -16.35 -0.45 -6.28
C HIS A 376 -15.01 -0.10 -5.61
N MET A 377 -14.74 1.19 -5.43
CA MET A 377 -13.59 1.66 -4.66
C MET A 377 -14.08 2.31 -3.38
N SER A 378 -13.52 1.96 -2.22
CA SER A 378 -13.84 2.69 -1.00
C SER A 378 -13.17 4.08 -1.00
N PRO A 379 -13.91 5.17 -0.71
CA PRO A 379 -13.30 6.48 -0.48
C PRO A 379 -12.42 6.50 0.78
N LYS A 380 -12.48 5.45 1.62
CA LYS A 380 -11.59 5.26 2.78
C LYS A 380 -10.19 4.73 2.42
N ASN A 381 -9.92 4.45 1.14
CA ASN A 381 -8.56 4.28 0.65
C ASN A 381 -7.75 5.55 0.92
N ASN A 382 -6.57 5.47 1.54
CA ASN A 382 -5.81 6.68 1.85
C ASN A 382 -4.28 6.57 1.73
N ALA A 383 -3.69 7.75 1.52
CA ALA A 383 -2.27 8.02 1.48
C ALA A 383 -1.90 9.01 2.59
N THR A 384 -0.75 8.81 3.25
CA THR A 384 -0.15 9.85 4.09
C THR A 384 1.36 9.66 4.25
N ASN A 385 2.11 10.76 4.38
CA ASN A 385 3.56 10.80 4.51
C ASN A 385 4.30 10.02 3.39
N LEU A 386 3.77 10.05 2.17
CA LEU A 386 4.35 9.29 1.05
C LEU A 386 5.54 10.01 0.41
N LYS A 387 6.60 9.24 0.12
CA LYS A 387 7.83 9.75 -0.49
C LYS A 387 7.99 9.23 -1.92
N PHE A 388 8.34 10.11 -2.84
CA PHE A 388 8.54 9.81 -4.26
C PHE A 388 9.97 10.17 -4.67
N GLU A 389 10.74 9.19 -5.16
CA GLU A 389 12.14 9.37 -5.61
C GLU A 389 12.33 8.78 -7.01
N ASP A 390 12.73 9.58 -8.00
CA ASP A 390 12.88 9.09 -9.39
C ASP A 390 11.57 8.46 -9.91
N VAL A 391 10.48 9.24 -9.84
CA VAL A 391 9.10 8.87 -10.20
C VAL A 391 8.62 9.83 -11.28
N GLN A 392 8.21 9.31 -12.44
CA GLN A 392 7.68 10.08 -13.56
C GLN A 392 6.35 10.77 -13.18
N THR A 393 5.42 9.99 -12.63
CA THR A 393 4.06 10.42 -12.35
C THR A 393 3.63 9.90 -10.98
N ARG A 394 3.12 10.76 -10.09
CA ARG A 394 2.69 10.31 -8.75
C ARG A 394 1.45 9.42 -8.82
N VAL A 395 0.42 9.85 -9.56
CA VAL A 395 -0.86 9.14 -9.73
C VAL A 395 -1.15 8.97 -11.22
N PHE A 396 -1.78 7.86 -11.62
CA PHE A 396 -2.31 7.69 -12.97
C PHE A 396 -3.62 6.88 -12.95
N THR A 397 -4.72 7.51 -13.35
CA THR A 397 -6.06 6.90 -13.44
C THR A 397 -6.29 6.18 -14.78
N THR A 398 -7.40 5.46 -14.89
CA THR A 398 -7.94 4.99 -16.18
C THR A 398 -8.72 6.08 -16.90
N GLY A 399 -9.03 5.85 -18.18
CA GLY A 399 -9.90 6.71 -18.98
C GLY A 399 -9.91 6.29 -20.45
N GLU A 400 -10.58 7.07 -21.29
CA GLU A 400 -10.65 6.79 -22.73
C GLU A 400 -9.27 6.71 -23.40
N ASN A 401 -9.20 5.90 -24.46
CA ASN A 401 -8.06 5.78 -25.38
C ASN A 401 -6.74 5.28 -24.75
N ILE A 402 -6.77 4.62 -23.58
CA ILE A 402 -5.59 3.94 -23.02
C ILE A 402 -5.59 2.45 -23.42
N PRO A 403 -4.58 1.95 -24.15
CA PRO A 403 -4.48 0.53 -24.48
C PRO A 403 -4.48 -0.37 -23.24
N TYR A 404 -5.13 -1.52 -23.37
CA TYR A 404 -5.23 -2.58 -22.33
C TYR A 404 -5.98 -2.21 -21.04
N MET A 405 -6.56 -1.02 -20.95
CA MET A 405 -7.49 -0.63 -19.88
C MET A 405 -8.94 -0.76 -20.35
N SER A 406 -9.86 -1.02 -19.42
CA SER A 406 -11.26 -0.61 -19.60
C SER A 406 -11.51 0.65 -18.79
N ASN A 407 -12.47 1.45 -19.25
CA ASN A 407 -12.96 2.67 -18.64
C ASN A 407 -14.46 2.58 -18.30
N ASP A 408 -15.13 1.48 -18.68
CA ASP A 408 -16.59 1.31 -18.64
C ASP A 408 -17.08 0.39 -17.51
N ARG A 409 -16.21 -0.36 -16.83
CA ARG A 409 -16.65 -1.13 -15.66
C ARG A 409 -16.86 -0.20 -14.46
N ASP A 410 -17.78 -0.59 -13.58
CA ASP A 410 -18.28 0.21 -12.48
C ASP A 410 -17.18 0.66 -11.49
N GLY A 411 -16.17 -0.18 -11.29
CA GLY A 411 -14.95 0.15 -10.52
C GLY A 411 -13.94 1.00 -11.27
N ASP A 412 -13.77 0.78 -12.57
CA ASP A 412 -12.93 1.66 -13.42
C ASP A 412 -13.49 3.10 -13.40
N LYS A 413 -14.82 3.27 -13.34
CA LYS A 413 -15.53 4.57 -13.23
C LYS A 413 -15.33 5.28 -11.90
N ASN A 414 -15.23 4.55 -10.79
CA ASN A 414 -15.23 5.10 -9.43
C ASN A 414 -13.83 5.17 -8.79
N GLN A 415 -12.79 5.40 -9.59
CA GLN A 415 -11.41 5.47 -9.09
C GLN A 415 -11.19 6.69 -8.18
N VAL A 416 -10.89 6.40 -6.90
CA VAL A 416 -10.62 7.38 -5.83
C VAL A 416 -9.61 6.86 -4.79
N PHE A 417 -8.90 7.80 -4.13
CA PHE A 417 -8.35 7.67 -2.77
C PHE A 417 -8.26 9.06 -2.10
N HIS A 418 -8.09 9.10 -0.77
CA HIS A 418 -7.89 10.32 0.03
C HIS A 418 -6.39 10.54 0.33
N ASP A 419 -5.82 11.67 -0.08
CA ASP A 419 -4.53 12.17 0.44
C ASP A 419 -4.78 13.04 1.68
N LEU A 420 -4.44 12.51 2.86
CA LEU A 420 -4.76 13.13 4.15
C LEU A 420 -3.83 14.31 4.49
N ASP A 421 -2.56 14.24 4.08
CA ASP A 421 -1.54 15.25 4.44
C ASP A 421 -1.00 16.04 3.24
N GLY A 422 -1.49 15.75 2.04
CA GLY A 422 -1.05 16.39 0.80
C GLY A 422 0.30 15.86 0.30
N SER A 423 0.80 14.75 0.84
CA SER A 423 2.09 14.18 0.44
C SER A 423 2.11 13.73 -1.03
N VAL A 424 0.94 13.39 -1.59
CA VAL A 424 0.75 13.07 -3.01
C VAL A 424 0.36 14.31 -3.82
N THR A 425 -0.69 15.04 -3.42
CA THR A 425 -1.38 16.10 -4.19
C THR A 425 -0.73 17.47 -4.07
N GLY A 426 -0.09 17.77 -2.94
CA GLY A 426 0.25 19.13 -2.51
C GLY A 426 -0.89 19.88 -1.81
N TYR A 427 -1.96 19.17 -1.42
CA TYR A 427 -3.15 19.71 -0.72
C TYR A 427 -3.59 18.71 0.37
N PRO A 428 -3.52 19.04 1.68
CA PRO A 428 -4.04 18.16 2.73
C PRO A 428 -5.56 18.05 2.66
N ASP A 429 -6.10 16.95 3.19
CA ASP A 429 -7.53 16.64 3.21
C ASP A 429 -8.21 16.70 1.81
N THR A 430 -7.57 16.06 0.81
CA THR A 430 -8.09 16.04 -0.58
C THR A 430 -8.15 14.65 -1.20
N TYR A 431 -9.24 14.41 -1.94
CA TYR A 431 -9.46 13.20 -2.72
C TYR A 431 -8.91 13.35 -4.14
N VAL A 432 -8.20 12.32 -4.62
CA VAL A 432 -7.80 12.21 -6.02
C VAL A 432 -8.77 11.28 -6.74
N VAL A 433 -9.48 11.80 -7.74
CA VAL A 433 -10.59 11.11 -8.44
C VAL A 433 -10.35 11.06 -9.95
N ARG A 434 -11.02 10.14 -10.68
CA ARG A 434 -11.01 10.13 -12.15
C ARG A 434 -11.55 11.45 -12.72
N GLN A 435 -10.87 12.05 -13.71
CA GLN A 435 -11.17 13.40 -14.20
C GLN A 435 -12.58 13.55 -14.82
N ASP A 436 -13.18 12.44 -15.26
CA ASP A 436 -14.53 12.32 -15.82
C ASP A 436 -15.55 11.70 -14.83
N ASN A 437 -15.19 11.52 -13.55
CA ASN A 437 -16.13 11.07 -12.52
C ASN A 437 -16.94 12.26 -11.97
N TYR A 438 -17.96 12.67 -12.72
CA TYR A 438 -18.88 13.75 -12.36
C TYR A 438 -19.80 13.44 -11.15
N MET A 439 -19.76 12.24 -10.57
CA MET A 439 -20.50 11.94 -9.32
C MET A 439 -19.77 12.44 -8.05
N VAL A 440 -18.44 12.42 -8.08
CA VAL A 440 -17.57 12.87 -6.96
C VAL A 440 -16.89 14.20 -7.22
N LYS A 441 -16.81 14.66 -8.49
CA LYS A 441 -16.35 16.02 -8.79
C LYS A 441 -17.36 17.07 -8.32
N ASN A 442 -16.83 18.26 -8.09
CA ASN A 442 -17.55 19.48 -7.77
C ASN A 442 -16.89 20.69 -8.49
N PRO A 443 -17.54 21.86 -8.58
CA PRO A 443 -17.01 23.02 -9.31
C PRO A 443 -15.70 23.62 -8.77
N GLY A 444 -15.27 23.21 -7.57
CA GLY A 444 -14.00 23.60 -6.95
C GLY A 444 -12.84 22.60 -7.15
N CYS A 445 -13.08 21.44 -7.77
CA CYS A 445 -12.01 20.47 -8.03
C CYS A 445 -10.97 21.01 -9.02
N VAL A 446 -9.68 20.78 -8.72
CA VAL A 446 -8.56 21.17 -9.57
C VAL A 446 -8.17 19.98 -10.45
N ASP A 447 -8.33 20.11 -11.76
CA ASP A 447 -7.91 19.07 -12.72
C ASP A 447 -6.38 18.94 -12.79
N LYS A 448 -5.93 17.69 -12.91
CA LYS A 448 -4.53 17.26 -13.12
C LYS A 448 -4.46 16.38 -14.38
N PRO A 449 -4.45 16.97 -15.59
CA PRO A 449 -4.46 16.23 -16.85
C PRO A 449 -3.29 15.25 -16.99
N GLU A 450 -2.15 15.56 -16.37
CA GLU A 450 -0.96 14.71 -16.33
C GLU A 450 -1.15 13.41 -15.51
N TRP A 451 -2.13 13.39 -14.59
CA TRP A 451 -2.56 12.19 -13.86
C TRP A 451 -3.87 11.61 -14.40
N ARG A 452 -4.51 12.30 -15.36
CA ARG A 452 -5.90 12.09 -15.81
C ARG A 452 -6.92 12.10 -14.66
N ALA A 453 -6.63 12.94 -13.66
CA ALA A 453 -7.36 13.00 -12.40
C ALA A 453 -7.89 14.41 -12.11
N SER A 454 -8.73 14.52 -11.09
CA SER A 454 -9.04 15.78 -10.41
C SER A 454 -8.69 15.64 -8.93
N ILE A 455 -8.28 16.74 -8.30
CA ILE A 455 -8.10 16.87 -6.85
C ILE A 455 -9.34 17.60 -6.32
N CYS A 456 -10.04 17.01 -5.36
CA CYS A 456 -11.29 17.54 -4.79
C CYS A 456 -11.20 17.57 -3.26
N SER A 457 -11.52 18.69 -2.62
CA SER A 457 -11.70 18.79 -1.17
C SER A 457 -13.16 18.54 -0.76
N GLY A 458 -13.37 18.05 0.47
CA GLY A 458 -14.69 17.78 1.07
C GLY A 458 -15.08 16.30 1.13
N GLU A 459 -16.15 15.97 1.84
CA GLU A 459 -16.43 14.57 2.25
C GLU A 459 -17.02 13.69 1.14
N LEU A 460 -16.60 12.41 1.13
CA LEU A 460 -17.13 11.36 0.25
C LEU A 460 -17.81 10.23 1.03
N ALA A 461 -19.07 9.95 0.69
CA ALA A 461 -19.84 8.82 1.22
C ALA A 461 -20.01 7.70 0.18
N GLN A 462 -20.14 6.45 0.64
CA GLN A 462 -20.31 5.23 -0.16
C GLN A 462 -21.68 4.62 0.15
N VAL A 463 -22.57 4.48 -0.84
CA VAL A 463 -24.00 4.15 -0.60
C VAL A 463 -24.41 2.85 -1.29
N LEU A 464 -24.71 1.79 -0.54
CA LEU A 464 -25.07 0.48 -1.10
C LEU A 464 -26.53 0.37 -1.55
N PHE A 465 -26.75 0.01 -2.81
CA PHE A 465 -28.06 -0.33 -3.36
C PHE A 465 -28.22 -1.86 -3.50
N VAL A 466 -29.41 -2.41 -3.19
CA VAL A 466 -29.68 -3.85 -3.30
C VAL A 466 -31.01 -4.09 -4.02
N ALA A 467 -30.92 -4.62 -5.24
CA ALA A 467 -32.07 -4.88 -6.11
C ALA A 467 -32.50 -6.36 -6.09
N LYS A 468 -33.80 -6.60 -6.26
CA LYS A 468 -34.35 -7.96 -6.43
C LYS A 468 -34.10 -8.50 -7.85
N PRO A 469 -34.02 -9.83 -8.06
CA PRO A 469 -33.55 -10.45 -9.31
C PRO A 469 -34.28 -10.09 -10.61
N ALA A 470 -35.45 -9.44 -10.54
CA ALA A 470 -36.33 -9.12 -11.67
C ALA A 470 -36.22 -7.67 -12.17
N LEU A 471 -35.37 -6.83 -11.56
CA LEU A 471 -35.18 -5.44 -11.99
C LEU A 471 -34.11 -5.32 -13.10
N PRO A 472 -34.17 -4.26 -13.93
CA PRO A 472 -33.07 -3.89 -14.82
C PRO A 472 -31.77 -3.74 -14.02
N ARG A 473 -30.68 -4.30 -14.54
CA ARG A 473 -29.38 -4.27 -13.85
C ARG A 473 -28.70 -2.90 -13.90
N THR A 474 -28.95 -2.16 -14.98
CA THR A 474 -28.40 -0.83 -15.24
C THR A 474 -29.03 0.21 -14.32
N MET A 475 -28.19 0.97 -13.61
CA MET A 475 -28.58 2.18 -12.89
C MET A 475 -27.90 3.38 -13.56
N THR A 476 -28.63 4.46 -13.78
CA THR A 476 -28.07 5.74 -14.23
C THR A 476 -28.31 6.78 -13.14
N ILE A 477 -27.26 7.50 -12.78
CA ILE A 477 -27.25 8.54 -11.75
C ILE A 477 -26.67 9.81 -12.37
N VAL A 478 -27.21 10.95 -12.00
CA VAL A 478 -26.76 12.27 -12.46
C VAL A 478 -26.67 13.22 -11.27
N ARG A 479 -25.77 14.19 -11.33
CA ARG A 479 -25.70 15.32 -10.40
C ARG A 479 -26.46 16.51 -10.96
N ASP A 480 -27.17 17.24 -10.11
CA ASP A 480 -27.88 18.47 -10.53
C ASP A 480 -26.91 19.56 -11.01
N GLU A 481 -25.65 19.54 -10.55
CA GLU A 481 -24.57 20.42 -11.04
C GLU A 481 -24.01 19.99 -12.41
N TYR A 482 -24.26 18.76 -12.85
CA TYR A 482 -23.75 18.18 -14.10
C TYR A 482 -24.84 17.37 -14.85
N PRO A 483 -25.97 17.99 -15.22
CA PRO A 483 -27.13 17.29 -15.78
C PRO A 483 -26.83 16.55 -17.11
N ASP A 484 -25.85 17.05 -17.87
CA ASP A 484 -25.42 16.46 -19.15
C ASP A 484 -24.35 15.35 -18.99
N GLN A 485 -23.96 14.99 -17.76
CA GLN A 485 -22.89 14.00 -17.47
C GLN A 485 -23.38 12.81 -16.60
N PRO A 486 -24.38 12.04 -17.05
CA PRO A 486 -24.92 10.91 -16.28
C PRO A 486 -23.94 9.72 -16.18
N MET A 487 -23.60 9.30 -14.96
CA MET A 487 -22.87 8.06 -14.74
C MET A 487 -23.81 6.85 -14.86
N THR A 488 -23.47 5.89 -15.72
CA THR A 488 -24.23 4.64 -15.89
C THR A 488 -23.44 3.43 -15.40
N MET A 489 -24.05 2.67 -14.50
CA MET A 489 -23.49 1.54 -13.75
C MET A 489 -24.21 0.25 -14.15
N ALA A 490 -23.47 -0.84 -14.38
CA ALA A 490 -23.99 -2.11 -14.92
C ALA A 490 -24.16 -3.23 -13.87
N GLY A 491 -23.56 -3.07 -12.68
CA GLY A 491 -23.51 -4.06 -11.61
C GLY A 491 -22.44 -5.15 -11.82
N ALA A 492 -21.98 -5.74 -10.72
CA ALA A 492 -20.94 -6.77 -10.71
C ALA A 492 -21.34 -8.00 -11.56
N ARG A 493 -20.59 -8.26 -12.62
CA ARG A 493 -21.02 -9.16 -13.72
C ARG A 493 -20.92 -10.66 -13.40
N GLU A 494 -20.26 -11.06 -12.31
CA GLU A 494 -19.89 -12.45 -12.03
C GLU A 494 -20.74 -13.18 -10.96
N LEU A 495 -21.60 -12.49 -10.19
CA LEU A 495 -22.40 -13.13 -9.13
C LEU A 495 -23.74 -13.70 -9.64
N VAL A 496 -23.94 -15.00 -9.41
CA VAL A 496 -25.11 -15.77 -9.90
C VAL A 496 -26.19 -16.00 -8.81
N THR A 497 -25.88 -15.76 -7.53
CA THR A 497 -26.73 -16.20 -6.39
C THR A 497 -27.10 -15.13 -5.36
N LYS A 498 -26.46 -13.95 -5.38
CA LYS A 498 -26.87 -12.74 -4.64
C LYS A 498 -26.58 -11.51 -5.49
N PHE A 499 -27.56 -10.64 -5.68
CA PHE A 499 -27.41 -9.42 -6.47
C PHE A 499 -27.30 -8.20 -5.56
N TYR A 500 -26.06 -7.81 -5.29
CA TYR A 500 -25.75 -6.45 -4.84
C TYR A 500 -25.77 -5.55 -6.08
N GLN A 501 -26.45 -4.41 -6.01
CA GLN A 501 -26.21 -3.31 -6.95
C GLN A 501 -25.04 -2.48 -6.42
N PRO A 502 -24.36 -1.71 -7.29
CA PRO A 502 -23.08 -1.12 -6.91
C PRO A 502 -23.24 0.03 -5.93
N GLU A 503 -22.14 0.36 -5.25
CA GLU A 503 -22.04 1.50 -4.35
C GLU A 503 -21.51 2.72 -5.13
N PRO A 504 -22.37 3.66 -5.59
CA PRO A 504 -21.89 4.97 -5.98
C PRO A 504 -21.23 5.67 -4.80
N ILE A 505 -20.16 6.40 -5.13
CA ILE A 505 -19.52 7.35 -4.23
C ILE A 505 -20.14 8.71 -4.52
N ILE A 506 -20.63 9.38 -3.47
CA ILE A 506 -21.25 10.70 -3.57
C ILE A 506 -20.46 11.72 -2.77
N PHE A 507 -20.35 12.94 -3.32
CA PHE A 507 -19.64 14.06 -2.72
C PHE A 507 -20.60 15.04 -2.05
N ASP A 508 -20.34 15.37 -0.78
CA ASP A 508 -21.09 16.37 0.00
C ASP A 508 -20.55 17.79 -0.26
N ALA A 509 -21.43 18.67 -0.74
CA ALA A 509 -21.09 19.98 -1.30
C ALA A 509 -21.04 21.12 -0.26
N ALA A 510 -20.81 20.83 1.01
CA ALA A 510 -20.83 21.82 2.09
C ALA A 510 -19.74 22.93 2.00
N LEU A 511 -18.63 22.67 1.32
CA LEU A 511 -17.47 23.58 1.25
C LEU A 511 -17.70 24.85 0.42
N ARG A 512 -17.03 25.93 0.84
CA ARG A 512 -17.18 27.28 0.28
C ARG A 512 -15.85 27.81 -0.26
N PHE A 513 -15.93 28.75 -1.20
CA PHE A 513 -14.77 29.38 -1.83
C PHE A 513 -14.82 30.91 -1.71
N LEU A 514 -13.65 31.51 -1.61
CA LEU A 514 -13.41 32.95 -1.70
C LEU A 514 -12.84 33.26 -3.08
N GLU A 515 -13.56 34.05 -3.89
CA GLU A 515 -13.06 34.55 -5.18
C GLU A 515 -12.22 35.80 -4.96
N VAL A 516 -10.99 35.81 -5.46
CA VAL A 516 -9.98 36.84 -5.20
C VAL A 516 -9.39 37.35 -6.51
N THR A 517 -9.55 38.64 -6.78
CA THR A 517 -8.87 39.37 -7.85
C THR A 517 -7.90 40.37 -7.25
N VAL A 518 -6.69 40.47 -7.80
CA VAL A 518 -5.68 41.44 -7.40
C VAL A 518 -5.15 42.13 -8.64
N VAL A 519 -5.11 43.46 -8.66
CA VAL A 519 -4.49 44.26 -9.72
C VAL A 519 -3.56 45.29 -9.07
N SER A 520 -2.31 45.35 -9.56
CA SER A 520 -1.27 46.24 -9.04
C SER A 520 -0.58 46.99 -10.17
N ALA A 521 -0.34 48.28 -9.98
CA ALA A 521 0.12 49.20 -11.02
C ALA A 521 1.19 50.15 -10.47
N GLY A 522 2.40 50.02 -11.00
CA GLY A 522 3.51 50.93 -10.81
C GLY A 522 3.30 52.30 -11.45
N TRP A 523 4.22 53.22 -11.24
CA TRP A 523 4.10 54.60 -11.74
C TRP A 523 3.87 54.69 -13.25
N GLU A 524 4.52 53.84 -14.05
CA GLU A 524 4.38 53.85 -15.52
C GLU A 524 3.02 53.30 -15.96
N GLU A 525 2.57 52.19 -15.34
CA GLU A 525 1.25 51.61 -15.58
C GLU A 525 0.12 52.59 -15.22
N LEU A 526 0.31 53.41 -14.19
CA LEU A 526 -0.62 54.51 -13.88
C LEU A 526 -0.64 55.61 -14.97
N GLN A 527 0.47 55.88 -15.67
CA GLN A 527 0.46 56.82 -16.81
C GLN A 527 -0.30 56.24 -18.01
N LEU A 528 -0.28 54.91 -18.17
CA LEU A 528 -1.07 54.18 -19.18
C LEU A 528 -2.55 54.04 -18.80
N GLY A 529 -2.98 54.57 -17.65
CA GLY A 529 -4.37 54.57 -17.22
C GLY A 529 -4.84 53.32 -16.47
N HIS A 530 -3.93 52.41 -16.10
CA HIS A 530 -4.28 51.29 -15.23
C HIS A 530 -4.67 51.78 -13.82
N SER A 531 -5.60 51.07 -13.17
CA SER A 531 -6.09 51.40 -11.82
C SER A 531 -5.97 50.17 -10.92
N PRO A 532 -5.12 50.19 -9.85
CA PRO A 532 -4.89 49.04 -9.00
C PRO A 532 -5.93 48.93 -7.87
N TYR A 533 -6.34 47.70 -7.57
CA TYR A 533 -7.36 47.34 -6.59
C TYR A 533 -7.19 45.89 -6.12
N ILE A 534 -7.89 45.53 -5.05
CA ILE A 534 -8.20 44.14 -4.69
C ILE A 534 -9.72 43.96 -4.78
N GLU A 535 -10.18 42.79 -5.17
CA GLU A 535 -11.60 42.44 -5.17
C GLU A 535 -11.79 41.07 -4.50
N ILE A 536 -12.74 40.99 -3.57
CA ILE A 536 -13.06 39.79 -2.81
C ILE A 536 -14.55 39.51 -2.97
N ASN A 537 -14.93 38.36 -3.54
CA ASN A 537 -16.32 37.98 -3.86
C ASN A 537 -17.10 39.11 -4.60
N GLY A 538 -16.47 39.78 -5.57
CA GLY A 538 -17.04 40.90 -6.33
C GLY A 538 -17.09 42.25 -5.59
N VAL A 539 -16.62 42.33 -4.34
CA VAL A 539 -16.51 43.58 -3.58
C VAL A 539 -15.12 44.19 -3.77
N ARG A 540 -15.06 45.39 -4.35
CA ARG A 540 -13.82 46.09 -4.73
C ARG A 540 -13.28 46.97 -3.60
N TYR A 541 -11.95 46.95 -3.44
CA TYR A 541 -11.16 47.70 -2.47
C TYR A 541 -10.04 48.47 -3.18
N ASP A 542 -10.17 49.79 -3.23
CA ASP A 542 -9.19 50.69 -3.87
C ASP A 542 -8.15 51.25 -2.88
N HIS A 543 -6.99 51.63 -3.43
CA HIS A 543 -5.89 52.28 -2.70
C HIS A 543 -6.24 53.72 -2.28
N ARG A 544 -6.15 54.02 -0.98
CA ARG A 544 -6.31 55.37 -0.42
C ARG A 544 -5.07 56.28 -0.62
N THR A 545 -3.88 55.69 -0.74
CA THR A 545 -2.60 56.38 -1.00
C THR A 545 -1.73 55.55 -1.94
N ARG A 546 -0.59 56.08 -2.38
CA ARG A 546 0.48 55.25 -2.98
C ARG A 546 1.03 54.23 -1.97
N GLY A 547 1.72 53.22 -2.48
CA GLY A 547 2.38 52.17 -1.70
C GLY A 547 1.61 50.84 -1.76
N TYR A 548 1.60 50.09 -0.65
CA TYR A 548 0.87 48.82 -0.54
C TYR A 548 -0.57 49.02 -0.05
N LEU A 549 -1.50 48.21 -0.56
CA LEU A 549 -2.80 47.92 0.04
C LEU A 549 -2.76 46.48 0.55
N VAL A 550 -3.17 46.26 1.80
CA VAL A 550 -3.20 44.94 2.45
C VAL A 550 -4.59 44.68 3.02
N LEU A 551 -5.18 43.53 2.67
CA LEU A 551 -6.39 42.99 3.30
C LEU A 551 -6.04 41.73 4.11
N GLY A 552 -6.67 41.56 5.27
CA GLY A 552 -6.74 40.29 6.00
C GLY A 552 -8.17 39.74 5.94
N VAL A 553 -8.31 38.48 5.53
CA VAL A 553 -9.59 37.77 5.41
C VAL A 553 -9.53 36.51 6.27
N ASP A 554 -10.56 36.30 7.09
CA ASP A 554 -10.70 35.09 7.91
C ASP A 554 -10.86 33.86 7.00
N ALA A 555 -10.00 32.85 7.15
CA ALA A 555 -9.95 31.72 6.23
C ALA A 555 -11.10 30.70 6.41
N VAL A 556 -11.91 30.82 7.46
CA VAL A 556 -13.05 29.93 7.73
C VAL A 556 -14.34 30.51 7.15
N SER A 557 -14.61 31.80 7.41
CA SER A 557 -15.84 32.48 6.99
C SER A 557 -15.74 33.23 5.66
N GLY A 558 -14.52 33.55 5.20
CA GLY A 558 -14.29 34.44 4.06
C GLY A 558 -14.56 35.92 4.36
N THR A 559 -14.75 36.28 5.64
CA THR A 559 -15.05 37.66 6.05
C THR A 559 -13.76 38.50 6.10
N ILE A 560 -13.75 39.69 5.48
CA ILE A 560 -12.64 40.63 5.63
C ILE A 560 -12.62 41.16 7.06
N THR A 561 -11.51 40.95 7.76
CA THR A 561 -11.31 41.39 9.14
C THR A 561 -10.46 42.65 9.23
N HIS A 562 -9.53 42.85 8.28
CA HIS A 562 -8.53 43.93 8.34
C HIS A 562 -8.30 44.56 6.96
N GLN A 563 -8.13 45.89 6.91
CA GLN A 563 -7.75 46.65 5.71
C GLN A 563 -6.84 47.82 6.08
N SER A 564 -5.73 48.02 5.37
CA SER A 564 -4.89 49.22 5.50
C SER A 564 -4.08 49.51 4.23
N THR A 565 -3.61 50.77 4.09
CA THR A 565 -2.70 51.20 3.01
C THR A 565 -1.43 51.85 3.57
N PHE A 566 -0.27 51.44 3.06
CA PHE A 566 1.05 51.78 3.60
C PHE A 566 1.95 52.43 2.55
N ASN A 567 2.18 53.74 2.71
CA ASN A 567 3.06 54.55 1.84
C ASN A 567 4.54 54.34 2.19
N THR A 568 5.08 53.16 1.89
CA THR A 568 6.49 52.76 2.12
C THR A 568 7.51 53.43 1.19
N HIS A 569 7.08 54.33 0.29
CA HIS A 569 7.95 55.28 -0.42
C HIS A 569 8.06 56.65 0.30
N SER A 570 7.31 56.87 1.38
CA SER A 570 7.44 58.08 2.21
C SER A 570 8.80 58.12 2.92
N SER A 571 9.37 59.33 3.11
CA SER A 571 10.56 59.52 3.94
C SER A 571 10.29 59.35 5.44
N ASN A 572 9.04 59.10 5.85
CA ASN A 572 8.73 58.54 7.16
C ASN A 572 8.88 57.00 7.11
N THR A 573 10.02 56.52 7.62
CA THR A 573 10.39 55.10 7.68
C THR A 573 9.51 54.25 8.60
N ASP A 574 8.81 54.85 9.58
CA ASP A 574 7.95 54.11 10.51
C ASP A 574 6.81 53.37 9.81
N ILE A 575 6.48 53.77 8.57
CA ILE A 575 5.42 53.15 7.77
C ILE A 575 5.77 51.71 7.36
N ASP A 576 7.06 51.40 7.16
CA ASP A 576 7.54 50.04 6.88
C ASP A 576 7.32 49.11 8.09
N LEU A 577 7.79 49.53 9.27
CA LEU A 577 7.56 48.83 10.54
C LEU A 577 6.07 48.70 10.86
N ARG A 578 5.24 49.70 10.53
CA ARG A 578 3.79 49.62 10.71
C ARG A 578 3.12 48.62 9.77
N MET A 579 3.60 48.48 8.53
CA MET A 579 3.10 47.43 7.62
C MET A 579 3.51 46.03 8.10
N ALA A 580 4.76 45.86 8.54
CA ALA A 580 5.24 44.61 9.10
C ALA A 580 4.44 44.19 10.34
N ASN A 581 4.22 45.12 11.27
CA ASN A 581 3.41 44.89 12.48
C ASN A 581 1.94 44.63 12.18
N PHE A 582 1.34 45.26 11.16
CA PHE A 582 -0.04 44.96 10.73
C PHE A 582 -0.18 43.51 10.27
N ILE A 583 0.78 43.00 9.49
CA ILE A 583 0.82 41.59 9.06
C ILE A 583 1.09 40.66 10.26
N ARG A 584 2.05 41.00 11.13
CA ARG A 584 2.50 40.13 12.23
C ARG A 584 1.63 40.10 13.48
N ASN A 585 1.00 41.21 13.84
CA ASN A 585 0.32 41.39 15.13
C ASN A 585 -1.18 41.61 14.97
N ASP A 586 -1.60 42.44 14.00
CA ASP A 586 -3.00 42.88 13.89
C ASP A 586 -3.87 41.81 13.18
N ILE A 587 -3.42 41.30 12.02
CA ILE A 587 -4.11 40.22 11.31
C ILE A 587 -4.01 38.90 12.12
N PRO A 588 -5.11 38.16 12.40
CA PRO A 588 -5.06 36.89 13.12
C PRO A 588 -4.31 35.78 12.37
N ILE A 589 -3.80 34.78 13.10
CA ILE A 589 -3.39 33.51 12.47
C ILE A 589 -4.61 32.79 11.86
N ASN A 590 -4.38 31.97 10.84
CA ASN A 590 -5.39 31.38 9.95
C ASN A 590 -6.16 32.44 9.14
N SER A 591 -5.46 33.50 8.70
CA SER A 591 -6.00 34.50 7.77
C SER A 591 -5.38 34.36 6.37
N ILE A 592 -6.20 34.50 5.34
CA ILE A 592 -5.77 34.80 3.96
C ILE A 592 -5.35 36.27 3.94
N VAL A 593 -4.20 36.60 3.33
CA VAL A 593 -3.66 37.97 3.30
C VAL A 593 -3.43 38.38 1.85
N VAL A 594 -4.12 39.42 1.39
CA VAL A 594 -4.13 39.84 -0.02
C VAL A 594 -3.48 41.20 -0.16
N VAL A 595 -2.54 41.34 -1.10
CA VAL A 595 -1.64 42.50 -1.20
C VAL A 595 -1.59 43.04 -2.64
N SER A 596 -1.71 44.36 -2.79
CA SER A 596 -1.62 45.09 -4.06
C SER A 596 -0.68 46.30 -3.93
N VAL A 597 -0.08 46.75 -5.04
CA VAL A 597 0.81 47.94 -5.11
C VAL A 597 0.25 49.03 -6.02
N ARG A 598 0.45 50.29 -5.62
CA ARG A 598 0.16 51.51 -6.40
C ARG A 598 1.34 52.47 -6.41
N ASP A 599 1.67 53.00 -7.60
CA ASP A 599 2.71 54.02 -7.85
C ASP A 599 4.12 53.53 -7.50
N ARG A 600 4.53 53.65 -6.23
CA ARG A 600 5.85 53.26 -5.74
C ARG A 600 5.75 52.77 -4.30
N SER A 601 6.38 51.65 -4.02
CA SER A 601 6.34 50.99 -2.71
C SER A 601 7.73 50.66 -2.14
N SER A 602 8.78 50.57 -2.96
CA SER A 602 10.06 49.94 -2.57
C SER A 602 11.09 50.80 -1.84
N ARG A 603 11.08 52.13 -2.01
CA ARG A 603 12.22 53.01 -1.60
C ARG A 603 12.64 52.93 -0.12
N TYR A 604 11.70 52.69 0.80
CA TYR A 604 12.00 52.46 2.23
C TYR A 604 11.30 51.19 2.75
N ALA A 605 10.96 50.25 1.87
CA ALA A 605 10.42 48.94 2.25
C ALA A 605 11.57 48.00 2.60
N GLN A 606 11.58 47.47 3.82
CA GLN A 606 12.63 46.58 4.30
C GLN A 606 12.03 45.51 5.22
N GLU A 607 11.49 45.90 6.37
CA GLU A 607 10.91 44.97 7.34
C GLU A 607 9.55 44.44 6.85
N CYS A 608 8.78 45.23 6.09
CA CYS A 608 7.54 44.73 5.50
C CYS A 608 7.80 43.62 4.46
N LEU A 609 8.96 43.64 3.78
CA LEU A 609 9.36 42.58 2.84
C LEU A 609 9.73 41.28 3.56
N VAL A 610 10.12 41.34 4.84
CA VAL A 610 10.31 40.16 5.69
C VAL A 610 8.94 39.61 6.13
N ALA A 611 8.04 40.48 6.58
CA ALA A 611 6.66 40.08 6.93
C ALA A 611 5.86 39.50 5.75
N LEU A 612 6.13 39.91 4.51
CA LEU A 612 5.57 39.27 3.31
C LEU A 612 6.09 37.84 3.12
N LYS A 613 7.37 37.55 3.42
CA LYS A 613 7.94 36.20 3.35
C LYS A 613 7.30 35.27 4.38
N GLU A 614 6.99 35.79 5.57
CA GLU A 614 6.31 35.04 6.65
C GLU A 614 4.88 34.57 6.26
N ILE A 615 4.24 35.21 5.28
CA ILE A 615 2.95 34.79 4.70
C ILE A 615 3.08 34.09 3.32
N GLY A 616 4.30 33.68 2.96
CA GLY A 616 4.60 32.83 1.81
C GLY A 616 5.13 33.54 0.56
N ALA A 617 5.63 34.78 0.66
CA ALA A 617 6.22 35.46 -0.48
C ALA A 617 7.58 34.84 -0.87
N ALA A 618 7.77 34.58 -2.16
CA ALA A 618 8.96 33.97 -2.73
C ALA A 618 9.94 35.03 -3.27
N GLU A 619 11.24 34.76 -3.23
CA GLU A 619 12.22 35.71 -3.76
C GLU A 619 12.19 35.77 -5.31
N PRO A 620 12.29 36.96 -5.92
CA PRO A 620 12.41 38.29 -5.28
C PRO A 620 11.07 38.82 -4.74
N VAL A 621 11.02 39.21 -3.46
CA VAL A 621 9.86 39.87 -2.84
C VAL A 621 9.89 41.40 -3.03
N ALA A 622 11.07 41.98 -3.27
CA ALA A 622 11.22 43.40 -3.55
C ALA A 622 10.71 43.76 -4.95
N THR A 623 10.05 44.91 -5.08
CA THR A 623 9.86 45.58 -6.37
C THR A 623 11.04 46.51 -6.65
N ASP A 624 11.41 46.66 -7.92
CA ASP A 624 12.26 47.78 -8.34
C ASP A 624 11.58 49.12 -8.04
N ASP A 625 12.27 50.26 -8.18
CA ASP A 625 11.59 51.56 -8.14
C ASP A 625 10.53 51.61 -9.26
N LYS A 626 9.29 51.95 -8.89
CA LYS A 626 8.08 51.88 -9.72
C LYS A 626 7.63 50.46 -10.14
N GLY A 627 8.17 49.38 -9.56
CA GLY A 627 7.75 48.01 -9.89
C GLY A 627 6.33 47.65 -9.45
N ASN A 628 5.83 46.52 -9.97
CA ASN A 628 4.47 46.03 -9.78
C ASN A 628 4.48 44.75 -8.92
N PHE A 629 3.73 44.69 -7.82
CA PHE A 629 3.62 43.48 -7.00
C PHE A 629 2.18 43.22 -6.54
N ALA A 630 1.68 42.02 -6.86
CA ALA A 630 0.41 41.46 -6.41
C ALA A 630 0.66 40.15 -5.65
N MET A 631 -0.09 39.87 -4.59
CA MET A 631 0.05 38.60 -3.83
C MET A 631 -1.28 38.16 -3.19
N VAL A 632 -1.48 36.85 -3.14
CA VAL A 632 -2.43 36.16 -2.26
C VAL A 632 -1.62 35.23 -1.37
N GLY A 633 -1.55 35.52 -0.07
CA GLY A 633 -0.74 34.84 0.94
C GLY A 633 -1.57 34.23 2.07
N PHE A 634 -0.91 33.52 2.99
CA PHE A 634 -1.57 32.92 4.15
C PHE A 634 -0.74 33.10 5.42
N LYS A 635 -1.37 33.60 6.48
CA LYS A 635 -0.77 33.70 7.81
C LYS A 635 -1.09 32.45 8.63
N GLY A 636 -0.19 31.48 8.61
CA GLY A 636 -0.31 30.23 9.36
C GLY A 636 1.04 29.53 9.57
N THR A 637 1.02 28.32 10.12
CA THR A 637 2.23 27.50 10.36
C THR A 637 2.71 26.74 9.13
N VAL A 638 1.90 26.68 8.07
CA VAL A 638 2.19 26.08 6.76
C VAL A 638 1.55 26.98 5.70
N TRP A 639 2.21 27.22 4.56
CA TRP A 639 1.65 27.98 3.45
C TRP A 639 0.93 27.05 2.46
N PRO A 640 -0.38 27.23 2.19
CA PRO A 640 -1.11 26.43 1.20
C PRO A 640 -0.62 26.68 -0.23
N SER A 641 -0.78 25.69 -1.09
CA SER A 641 -0.36 25.73 -2.50
C SER A 641 -1.18 26.66 -3.41
N TRP A 642 -2.20 27.35 -2.88
CA TRP A 642 -2.86 28.48 -3.55
C TRP A 642 -2.17 29.84 -3.29
N VAL A 643 -1.20 29.89 -2.36
CA VAL A 643 -0.38 31.08 -2.13
C VAL A 643 0.47 31.38 -3.37
N GLN A 644 0.37 32.61 -3.85
CA GLN A 644 0.97 33.02 -5.11
C GLN A 644 1.26 34.52 -5.14
N GLN A 645 2.24 34.92 -5.94
CA GLN A 645 2.58 36.32 -6.18
C GLN A 645 2.89 36.55 -7.66
N VAL A 646 2.72 37.79 -8.11
CA VAL A 646 3.20 38.29 -9.40
C VAL A 646 3.99 39.56 -9.13
N ASN A 647 5.30 39.49 -9.40
CA ASN A 647 6.24 40.60 -9.27
C ASN A 647 6.80 40.92 -10.67
N LEU A 648 6.63 42.15 -11.14
CA LEU A 648 7.01 42.59 -12.49
C LEU A 648 7.75 43.94 -12.43
N PRO A 649 8.80 44.15 -13.26
CA PRO A 649 9.49 45.43 -13.35
C PRO A 649 8.59 46.62 -13.72
N SER A 650 9.11 47.83 -13.55
CA SER A 650 8.50 49.06 -14.04
C SER A 650 8.27 49.02 -15.56
N GLY A 651 7.06 49.28 -16.03
CA GLY A 651 6.71 49.26 -17.45
C GLY A 651 6.46 47.86 -18.03
N GLN A 652 6.29 46.84 -17.18
CA GLN A 652 5.92 45.46 -17.56
C GLN A 652 4.62 44.98 -16.88
N GLY A 653 3.97 45.83 -16.09
CA GLY A 653 2.70 45.53 -15.45
C GLY A 653 1.47 45.83 -16.32
N PRO A 654 0.26 45.86 -15.72
CA PRO A 654 -0.01 45.65 -14.30
C PRO A 654 0.22 44.19 -13.86
N ALA A 655 0.66 44.00 -12.62
CA ALA A 655 0.69 42.67 -12.01
C ALA A 655 -0.73 42.25 -11.61
N GLN A 656 -1.17 41.06 -12.03
CA GLN A 656 -2.54 40.58 -11.84
C GLN A 656 -2.60 39.15 -11.30
N ILE A 657 -3.55 38.88 -10.40
CA ILE A 657 -3.92 37.55 -9.92
C ILE A 657 -5.44 37.42 -9.99
N TYR A 658 -5.95 36.28 -10.45
CA TYR A 658 -7.33 35.85 -10.30
C TYR A 658 -7.33 34.41 -9.78
N THR A 659 -7.99 34.14 -8.66
CA THR A 659 -7.98 32.81 -8.05
C THR A 659 -9.21 32.56 -7.18
N LYS A 660 -9.43 31.28 -6.83
CA LYS A 660 -10.42 30.86 -5.84
C LYS A 660 -9.70 30.17 -4.69
N VAL A 661 -9.85 30.70 -3.48
CA VAL A 661 -9.25 30.15 -2.26
C VAL A 661 -10.32 29.31 -1.54
N PRO A 662 -10.09 28.02 -1.25
CA PRO A 662 -11.01 27.23 -0.44
C PRO A 662 -11.05 27.78 0.99
N LEU A 663 -12.25 27.88 1.56
CA LEU A 663 -12.44 28.19 2.97
C LEU A 663 -12.29 26.93 3.83
N MET A 664 -11.83 27.11 5.05
CA MET A 664 -11.41 26.06 5.99
C MET A 664 -12.52 25.69 7.00
N GLY A 665 -13.78 25.63 6.54
CA GLY A 665 -14.95 25.25 7.34
C GLY A 665 -16.27 25.33 6.59
#